data_AF-A0A2E0VXW2-F1
#
_entry.id   AF-A0A2E0VXW2-F1
#
_cell.length_a   1.000
_cell.length_b   1.000
_cell.length_c   1.000
_cell.angle_alpha   90.00
_cell.angle_beta   90.00
_cell.angle_gamma   90.00
#
_symmetry.space_group_name_H-M   'P 1'
#
loop_
_entity.id
_entity.type
_entity.pdbx_description
1 polymer ?
#
loop_
_entity_poly.entity_id
_entity_poly.type
_entity_poly.pdbx_seq_one_letter_code
_entity_poly.pdbx_strand_id
1 'polypeptide(L)'
;MIWQAACLPKATHKLKARIDRASHLPMCPLALPFPERNIKIPMRYPSTLLTLALLCLFTSAFGQNPDKLYDRMAYAEAIDLYLENGEPDLEAMEKLAHSFRLNHDTRNAEKWYARIIDSTEDPLNYLYYAQVLQCNGNTASAKDYYRKYAQATGQLDNFRMPLGEKDREVTGVLVKPLEQLNSEWIDFSPAFYKGGLVFASARPRNGVQQALLTAADGWTGEDFSTLYFAKFDEEGKPGAPSLFDSHFDTKLHEGPVSFSRDGEVALMTANSKKRKGGKNGLRILLSERKGAGWTKPKELELGDENCNNAHPAISADGRIIVFASDREGGYGGMDLYACIWREDHYCLPINLGPNVNTPGNELFPYLHDDGTLYFASDAMGGLGGLDIYFAESQSELVFDKAVNCGHPVNSSRDDFGLVLDMSGVHGYFSSAREGGLGRDDIYELTLADPLALKRLAQPTKKITVLDAISGQPLSGAQVVVLSQTAEGFFTGATDKLTITARKNPETGELLFSEHPIDPFNGALTPNSSYTADANGFVEVALHESERFVFLASQQGFEDATLEVSRHDLDGIYLAMKPIDCVAWEGRVTDKRSGKAVPYASMVMMNLCSGEMVEVRADENGYYSFPCLPSDCDYVLQGSRRQFRSENVLITPAQLENIQTENPTIDVALAPANTGFEGSPEATEAKGAGMEEEEMAAPATTMSLEEMLNEGLVVEMKNIYYDLDKAEINRPESKKELDELAEFLQRHPDLMVELRAHTDKRGSATYNLFLSEKRAMAAMEYLRNKGISPKRMVAKGLGETEPVVNCKDGCSEADHQLNRRTEFRIWKD
;
A
#
# COMPACT_ATOMS: atom_id res chain seq x y z
N MET A 1 12.19 -7.47 22.49
CA MET A 1 12.85 -7.06 21.22
C MET A 1 13.05 -5.54 21.10
N ILE A 2 13.90 -5.08 20.18
CA ILE A 2 14.04 -3.66 19.79
C ILE A 2 12.73 -3.05 19.29
N TRP A 3 12.05 -3.69 18.33
CA TRP A 3 10.93 -3.07 17.64
C TRP A 3 9.70 -2.95 18.55
N GLN A 4 9.45 -3.96 19.37
CA GLN A 4 8.45 -3.94 20.44
C GLN A 4 8.69 -2.83 21.47
N ALA A 5 9.95 -2.51 21.77
CA ALA A 5 10.30 -1.41 22.68
C ALA A 5 10.04 -0.02 22.07
N ALA A 6 9.93 0.08 20.73
CA ALA A 6 9.44 1.28 20.05
C ALA A 6 7.92 1.45 20.22
N CYS A 7 7.17 0.34 20.26
CA CYS A 7 5.70 0.32 20.38
C CYS A 7 5.17 0.71 21.77
N LEU A 8 6.04 1.04 22.73
CA LEU A 8 5.63 1.42 24.08
C LEU A 8 5.12 2.87 24.11
N PRO A 9 3.89 3.12 24.61
CA PRO A 9 3.38 4.48 24.72
C PRO A 9 4.26 5.31 25.66
N LYS A 10 4.56 6.55 25.24
CA LYS A 10 5.24 7.57 26.06
C LYS A 10 4.65 7.59 27.47
N ALA A 11 5.40 7.08 28.46
CA ALA A 11 4.89 6.75 29.78
C ALA A 11 4.22 7.95 30.48
N THR A 12 2.88 8.03 30.39
CA THR A 12 2.16 9.22 30.86
C THR A 12 2.23 9.30 32.39
N HIS A 13 2.50 10.50 32.91
CA HIS A 13 2.81 10.70 34.34
C HIS A 13 1.66 10.39 35.33
N LYS A 14 0.51 9.90 34.86
CA LYS A 14 -0.72 9.69 35.64
C LYS A 14 -0.62 8.57 36.69
N LEU A 15 0.14 7.50 36.44
CA LEU A 15 0.20 6.35 37.36
C LEU A 15 0.73 6.72 38.76
N LYS A 16 1.48 7.82 38.88
CA LYS A 16 2.07 8.29 40.15
C LYS A 16 1.08 9.02 41.07
N ALA A 17 -0.14 9.32 40.62
CA ALA A 17 -1.06 10.23 41.31
C ALA A 17 -2.00 9.59 42.36
N ARG A 18 -2.02 8.25 42.49
CA ARG A 18 -2.96 7.53 43.39
C ARG A 18 -2.37 7.09 44.76
N ILE A 19 -1.08 7.34 45.04
CA ILE A 19 -0.39 6.85 46.26
C ILE A 19 -0.36 7.88 47.41
N ASP A 20 -0.42 9.19 47.15
CA ASP A 20 -0.37 10.24 48.19
C ASP A 20 -1.70 10.44 48.94
N ARG A 21 -2.23 9.37 49.58
CA ARG A 21 -3.43 9.46 50.44
C ARG A 21 -3.58 8.43 51.57
N ALA A 22 -2.49 8.10 52.26
CA ALA A 22 -2.54 7.42 53.57
C ALA A 22 -1.61 8.12 54.59
N SER A 23 -2.09 8.34 55.82
CA SER A 23 -1.49 9.31 56.75
C SER A 23 -1.13 8.75 58.14
N HIS A 24 -0.06 9.29 58.72
CA HIS A 24 0.29 9.39 60.16
C HIS A 24 0.89 8.18 60.93
N LEU A 25 2.23 8.29 61.20
CA LEU A 25 2.89 8.32 62.53
C LEU A 25 2.85 7.07 63.48
N PRO A 26 3.75 6.94 64.50
CA PRO A 26 5.12 7.49 64.68
C PRO A 26 6.21 6.54 65.29
N MET A 27 7.48 6.83 64.95
CA MET A 27 8.71 6.81 65.78
C MET A 27 9.24 5.62 66.65
N CYS A 28 10.59 5.56 66.65
CA CYS A 28 11.54 5.28 67.76
C CYS A 28 12.25 3.89 67.91
N PRO A 29 13.48 3.83 68.48
CA PRO A 29 14.50 2.82 68.13
C PRO A 29 15.23 2.15 69.34
N LEU A 30 16.27 1.33 69.07
CA LEU A 30 17.50 1.19 69.90
C LEU A 30 18.61 0.38 69.16
N ALA A 31 19.81 0.21 69.75
CA ALA A 31 21.05 -0.15 69.03
C ALA A 31 22.12 -0.92 69.85
N LEU A 32 23.25 -1.27 69.20
CA LEU A 32 24.57 -1.75 69.73
C LEU A 32 24.67 -3.25 70.17
N PRO A 33 25.88 -3.86 70.32
CA PRO A 33 27.09 -3.79 69.48
C PRO A 33 27.88 -5.14 69.28
N PHE A 34 29.01 -5.04 68.54
CA PHE A 34 30.24 -5.88 68.45
C PHE A 34 30.71 -6.64 69.73
N PRO A 35 31.56 -7.73 69.67
CA PRO A 35 32.88 -7.71 69.00
C PRO A 35 33.49 -9.05 68.43
N GLU A 36 34.74 -8.95 67.97
CA GLU A 36 35.56 -9.96 67.27
C GLU A 36 36.29 -10.99 68.18
N ARG A 37 36.80 -12.09 67.58
CA ARG A 37 38.20 -12.56 67.76
C ARG A 37 38.60 -13.67 66.75
N ASN A 38 39.90 -13.75 66.45
CA ASN A 38 40.53 -14.71 65.52
C ASN A 38 41.59 -15.57 66.24
N ILE A 39 41.72 -16.87 65.89
CA ILE A 39 42.91 -17.75 66.06
C ILE A 39 42.69 -19.07 65.28
N LYS A 40 43.77 -19.82 64.99
CA LYS A 40 43.85 -21.01 64.07
C LYS A 40 44.36 -22.25 64.85
N ILE A 41 44.40 -23.53 64.43
CA ILE A 41 44.28 -24.35 63.18
C ILE A 41 43.96 -25.82 63.64
N PRO A 42 43.92 -26.92 62.83
CA PRO A 42 43.65 -27.15 61.38
C PRO A 42 42.65 -28.33 61.07
N MET A 43 42.27 -28.47 59.78
CA MET A 43 41.82 -29.67 59.05
C MET A 43 41.20 -30.91 59.76
N ARG A 44 39.93 -31.23 59.43
CA ARG A 44 39.53 -32.46 58.69
C ARG A 44 38.05 -32.40 58.23
N TYR A 45 37.79 -32.79 56.98
CA TYR A 45 36.47 -32.99 56.37
C TYR A 45 36.02 -34.48 56.50
N PRO A 46 34.79 -34.91 56.15
CA PRO A 46 33.70 -34.18 55.48
C PRO A 46 32.29 -34.30 56.12
N SER A 47 31.51 -33.20 56.10
CA SER A 47 30.04 -33.24 56.29
C SER A 47 29.31 -31.97 55.81
N THR A 48 30.03 -30.88 55.55
CA THR A 48 29.47 -29.54 55.26
C THR A 48 28.99 -29.31 53.82
N LEU A 49 29.29 -30.20 52.87
CA LEU A 49 28.88 -30.02 51.46
C LEU A 49 27.38 -30.18 51.24
N LEU A 50 26.70 -31.05 52.00
CA LEU A 50 25.26 -31.26 51.86
C LEU A 50 24.45 -30.11 52.47
N THR A 51 24.93 -29.50 53.55
CA THR A 51 24.28 -28.35 54.18
C THR A 51 24.54 -27.04 53.44
N LEU A 52 25.69 -26.86 52.78
CA LEU A 52 25.88 -25.71 51.88
C LEU A 52 25.00 -25.80 50.63
N ALA A 53 24.84 -26.98 50.04
CA ALA A 53 23.92 -27.18 48.91
C ALA A 53 22.48 -26.78 49.26
N LEU A 54 21.99 -27.21 50.44
CA LEU A 54 20.67 -26.81 50.94
C LEU A 54 20.57 -25.31 51.27
N LEU A 55 21.61 -24.68 51.85
CA LEU A 55 21.56 -23.23 52.14
C LEU A 55 21.61 -22.36 50.87
N CYS A 56 22.34 -22.78 49.82
CA CYS A 56 22.37 -22.08 48.55
C CYS A 56 21.07 -22.21 47.74
N LEU A 57 20.29 -23.29 47.94
CA LEU A 57 18.94 -23.44 47.37
C LEU A 57 17.89 -22.55 48.05
N PHE A 58 18.17 -22.02 49.25
CA PHE A 58 17.27 -21.11 49.98
C PHE A 58 17.61 -19.61 49.81
N THR A 59 18.60 -19.26 48.99
CA THR A 59 19.00 -17.85 48.74
C THR A 59 18.76 -17.34 47.32
N SER A 60 18.41 -18.20 46.36
CA SER A 60 17.94 -17.80 45.03
C SER A 60 16.43 -17.55 44.98
N ALA A 61 15.65 -18.21 45.83
CA ALA A 61 14.18 -18.13 45.87
C ALA A 61 13.61 -16.97 46.73
N PHE A 62 14.37 -15.88 46.92
CA PHE A 62 13.82 -14.66 47.51
C PHE A 62 13.01 -13.92 46.42
N GLY A 63 11.70 -14.12 46.44
CA GLY A 63 10.78 -13.75 45.36
C GLY A 63 11.00 -12.35 44.78
N GLN A 64 11.26 -12.29 43.49
CA GLN A 64 11.07 -11.05 42.72
C GLN A 64 9.56 -10.77 42.68
N ASN A 65 9.15 -9.52 42.93
CA ASN A 65 7.74 -9.15 42.73
C ASN A 65 7.51 -9.03 41.20
N PRO A 66 6.51 -9.71 40.60
CA PRO A 66 6.19 -9.58 39.18
C PRO A 66 5.92 -8.13 38.73
N ASP A 67 5.41 -7.24 39.60
CA ASP A 67 5.29 -5.81 39.30
C ASP A 67 6.64 -5.16 38.99
N LYS A 68 7.71 -5.58 39.67
CA LYS A 68 9.08 -5.07 39.44
C LYS A 68 9.73 -5.68 38.18
N LEU A 69 9.15 -6.75 37.65
CA LEU A 69 9.50 -7.32 36.36
C LEU A 69 8.76 -6.56 35.26
N TYR A 70 7.46 -6.36 35.41
CA TYR A 70 6.61 -5.53 34.56
C TYR A 70 7.16 -4.08 34.43
N ASP A 71 7.46 -3.41 35.55
CA ASP A 71 8.02 -2.05 35.61
C ASP A 71 9.40 -1.92 34.93
N ARG A 72 10.15 -3.03 34.77
CA ARG A 72 11.44 -3.07 34.07
C ARG A 72 11.32 -3.61 32.64
N MET A 73 10.10 -3.84 32.14
CA MET A 73 9.77 -4.43 30.84
C MET A 73 10.23 -5.89 30.66
N ALA A 74 10.42 -6.61 31.77
CA ALA A 74 10.76 -8.03 31.78
C ALA A 74 9.48 -8.90 31.75
N TYR A 75 8.73 -8.80 30.64
CA TYR A 75 7.38 -9.35 30.54
C TYR A 75 7.32 -10.89 30.55
N ALA A 76 8.30 -11.60 29.97
CA ALA A 76 8.36 -13.06 30.06
C ALA A 76 8.57 -13.51 31.52
N GLU A 77 9.57 -12.95 32.22
CA GLU A 77 9.78 -13.23 33.65
C GLU A 77 8.55 -12.85 34.51
N ALA A 78 7.82 -11.81 34.12
CA ALA A 78 6.62 -11.35 34.83
C ALA A 78 5.43 -12.30 34.68
N ILE A 79 5.20 -12.87 33.48
CA ILE A 79 4.12 -13.82 33.20
C ILE A 79 4.21 -15.03 34.12
N ASP A 80 5.39 -15.66 34.18
CA ASP A 80 5.62 -16.85 35.00
C ASP A 80 5.27 -16.57 36.47
N LEU A 81 5.80 -15.48 37.04
CA LEU A 81 5.55 -15.15 38.44
C LEU A 81 4.11 -14.67 38.71
N TYR A 82 3.40 -14.05 37.76
CA TYR A 82 1.98 -13.76 37.93
C TYR A 82 1.13 -15.05 37.98
N LEU A 83 1.51 -16.09 37.22
CA LEU A 83 0.83 -17.39 37.22
C LEU A 83 1.18 -18.26 38.44
N GLU A 84 2.43 -18.23 38.92
CA GLU A 84 2.87 -18.99 40.10
C GLU A 84 2.26 -18.50 41.42
N ASN A 85 1.94 -17.20 41.53
CA ASN A 85 1.46 -16.58 42.78
C ASN A 85 -0.02 -16.91 43.13
N GLY A 86 -0.71 -17.72 42.33
CA GLY A 86 -2.10 -18.13 42.56
C GLY A 86 -3.08 -17.39 41.65
N GLU A 87 -4.31 -17.17 42.13
CA GLU A 87 -5.31 -16.40 41.39
C GLU A 87 -4.97 -14.89 41.51
N PRO A 88 -4.63 -14.18 40.42
CA PRO A 88 -4.30 -12.76 40.46
C PRO A 88 -5.51 -11.89 40.84
N ASP A 89 -5.25 -10.72 41.42
CA ASP A 89 -6.26 -9.66 41.54
C ASP A 89 -6.44 -8.88 40.22
N LEU A 90 -7.33 -7.89 40.19
CA LEU A 90 -7.66 -7.14 38.97
C LEU A 90 -6.45 -6.41 38.36
N GLU A 91 -5.55 -5.85 39.19
CA GLU A 91 -4.36 -5.13 38.73
C GLU A 91 -3.30 -6.11 38.20
N ALA A 92 -3.14 -7.26 38.87
CA ALA A 92 -2.29 -8.35 38.40
C ALA A 92 -2.83 -8.99 37.10
N MET A 93 -4.16 -9.16 36.95
CA MET A 93 -4.77 -9.64 35.70
C MET A 93 -4.54 -8.67 34.54
N GLU A 94 -4.64 -7.37 34.77
CA GLU A 94 -4.35 -6.34 33.76
C GLU A 94 -2.88 -6.39 33.32
N LYS A 95 -1.94 -6.36 34.27
CA LYS A 95 -0.50 -6.48 33.96
C LYS A 95 -0.14 -7.81 33.29
N LEU A 96 -0.82 -8.90 33.63
CA LEU A 96 -0.66 -10.21 32.98
C LEU A 96 -1.20 -10.21 31.54
N ALA A 97 -2.40 -9.69 31.29
CA ALA A 97 -2.96 -9.50 29.95
C ALA A 97 -2.05 -8.64 29.07
N HIS A 98 -1.54 -7.54 29.64
CA HIS A 98 -0.59 -6.63 29.00
C HIS A 98 0.73 -7.33 28.66
N SER A 99 1.26 -8.14 29.58
CA SER A 99 2.51 -8.89 29.37
C SER A 99 2.37 -9.92 28.25
N PHE A 100 1.26 -10.67 28.21
CA PHE A 100 0.96 -11.59 27.12
C PHE A 100 0.82 -10.85 25.78
N ARG A 101 0.12 -9.70 25.73
CA ARG A 101 -0.02 -8.89 24.52
C ARG A 101 1.33 -8.34 24.03
N LEU A 102 2.16 -7.82 24.92
CA LEU A 102 3.50 -7.30 24.59
C LEU A 102 4.49 -8.42 24.22
N ASN A 103 4.15 -9.68 24.48
CA ASN A 103 4.82 -10.87 23.95
C ASN A 103 4.08 -11.54 22.78
N HIS A 104 3.05 -10.90 22.22
CA HIS A 104 2.28 -11.36 21.06
C HIS A 104 1.55 -12.72 21.26
N ASP A 105 1.49 -13.23 22.50
CA ASP A 105 0.61 -14.32 22.90
C ASP A 105 -0.82 -13.79 23.08
N THR A 106 -1.38 -13.41 21.93
CA THR A 106 -2.74 -12.92 21.75
C THR A 106 -3.77 -13.94 22.22
N ARG A 107 -3.50 -15.25 22.10
CA ARG A 107 -4.41 -16.33 22.53
C ARG A 107 -4.51 -16.42 24.06
N ASN A 108 -3.48 -16.09 24.83
CA ASN A 108 -3.60 -15.96 26.29
C ASN A 108 -3.99 -14.54 26.72
N ALA A 109 -3.53 -13.49 26.03
CA ALA A 109 -3.97 -12.12 26.29
C ALA A 109 -5.50 -11.97 26.20
N GLU A 110 -6.15 -12.60 25.22
CA GLU A 110 -7.62 -12.56 25.06
C GLU A 110 -8.32 -13.07 26.31
N LYS A 111 -7.87 -14.22 26.85
CA LYS A 111 -8.44 -14.86 28.04
C LYS A 111 -8.34 -13.97 29.27
N TRP A 112 -7.26 -13.21 29.43
CA TRP A 112 -7.07 -12.33 30.58
C TRP A 112 -7.80 -10.99 30.40
N TYR A 113 -7.77 -10.37 29.22
CA TYR A 113 -8.58 -9.19 28.93
C TYR A 113 -10.08 -9.47 29.10
N ALA A 114 -10.58 -10.61 28.60
CA ALA A 114 -11.98 -11.02 28.75
C ALA A 114 -12.46 -11.11 30.21
N ARG A 115 -11.55 -11.27 31.19
CA ARG A 115 -11.87 -11.32 32.63
C ARG A 115 -11.93 -9.94 33.30
N ILE A 116 -11.27 -8.94 32.74
CA ILE A 116 -11.19 -7.58 33.32
C ILE A 116 -12.06 -6.55 32.59
N ILE A 117 -12.47 -6.84 31.35
CA ILE A 117 -13.05 -5.85 30.44
C ILE A 117 -14.38 -5.25 30.89
N ASP A 118 -15.20 -6.00 31.64
CA ASP A 118 -16.46 -5.51 32.22
C ASP A 118 -16.28 -4.82 33.59
N SER A 119 -15.04 -4.72 34.09
CA SER A 119 -14.68 -4.14 35.40
C SER A 119 -13.61 -3.04 35.32
N THR A 120 -13.13 -2.69 34.12
CA THR A 120 -12.04 -1.72 33.95
C THR A 120 -12.53 -0.27 33.83
N GLU A 121 -11.81 0.66 34.47
CA GLU A 121 -12.00 2.11 34.35
C GLU A 121 -11.10 2.74 33.25
N ASP A 122 -10.07 2.03 32.75
CA ASP A 122 -9.14 2.58 31.76
C ASP A 122 -9.57 2.24 30.32
N PRO A 123 -9.86 3.23 29.46
CA PRO A 123 -10.21 3.00 28.06
C PRO A 123 -9.18 2.18 27.28
N LEU A 124 -7.89 2.22 27.63
CA LEU A 124 -6.84 1.46 26.96
C LEU A 124 -7.10 -0.06 26.99
N ASN A 125 -7.80 -0.58 28.00
CA ASN A 125 -8.19 -1.98 28.02
C ASN A 125 -9.20 -2.33 26.91
N TYR A 126 -10.09 -1.42 26.53
CA TYR A 126 -10.96 -1.61 25.35
C TYR A 126 -10.15 -1.63 24.04
N LEU A 127 -9.14 -0.75 23.92
CA LEU A 127 -8.25 -0.73 22.76
C LEU A 127 -7.44 -2.02 22.64
N TYR A 128 -6.74 -2.41 23.71
CA TYR A 128 -5.87 -3.58 23.70
C TYR A 128 -6.63 -4.89 23.54
N TYR A 129 -7.84 -5.01 24.12
CA TYR A 129 -8.68 -6.18 23.90
C TYR A 129 -9.22 -6.21 22.46
N ALA A 130 -9.58 -5.07 21.87
CA ALA A 130 -9.99 -5.00 20.47
C ALA A 130 -8.86 -5.43 19.51
N GLN A 131 -7.64 -4.94 19.73
CA GLN A 131 -6.43 -5.37 19.00
C GLN A 131 -6.23 -6.89 19.13
N VAL A 132 -6.27 -7.44 20.35
CA VAL A 132 -6.07 -8.89 20.58
C VAL A 132 -7.17 -9.74 19.92
N LEU A 133 -8.43 -9.31 19.99
CA LEU A 133 -9.56 -9.97 19.32
C LEU A 133 -9.40 -9.96 17.79
N GLN A 134 -8.98 -8.81 17.23
CA GLN A 134 -8.67 -8.68 15.81
C GLN A 134 -7.54 -9.62 15.43
N CYS A 135 -6.46 -9.68 16.22
CA CYS A 135 -5.33 -10.55 15.91
C CYS A 135 -5.71 -12.05 15.92
N ASN A 136 -6.70 -12.45 16.72
CA ASN A 136 -7.25 -13.81 16.74
C ASN A 136 -8.41 -14.02 15.73
N GLY A 137 -8.60 -13.12 14.76
CA GLY A 137 -9.61 -13.22 13.70
C GLY A 137 -11.04 -12.89 14.13
N ASN A 138 -11.28 -12.47 15.38
CA ASN A 138 -12.59 -12.03 15.87
C ASN A 138 -12.84 -10.55 15.56
N THR A 139 -12.74 -10.18 14.28
CA THR A 139 -12.93 -8.81 13.79
C THR A 139 -14.30 -8.22 14.18
N ALA A 140 -15.33 -9.07 14.32
CA ALA A 140 -16.67 -8.63 14.74
C ALA A 140 -16.66 -8.07 16.17
N SER A 141 -16.14 -8.82 17.16
CA SER A 141 -16.03 -8.32 18.53
C SER A 141 -14.99 -7.20 18.64
N ALA A 142 -13.91 -7.24 17.86
CA ALA A 142 -12.95 -6.14 17.80
C ALA A 142 -13.62 -4.81 17.39
N LYS A 143 -14.42 -4.80 16.31
CA LYS A 143 -15.19 -3.63 15.85
C LYS A 143 -16.08 -3.05 16.97
N ASP A 144 -16.62 -3.88 17.86
CA ASP A 144 -17.41 -3.40 19.01
C ASP A 144 -16.56 -2.79 20.13
N TYR A 145 -15.43 -3.41 20.50
CA TYR A 145 -14.53 -2.88 21.53
C TYR A 145 -13.77 -1.63 21.09
N TYR A 146 -13.40 -1.52 19.81
CA TYR A 146 -12.88 -0.27 19.23
C TYR A 146 -13.90 0.87 19.31
N ARG A 147 -15.21 0.60 19.11
CA ARG A 147 -16.25 1.62 19.33
C ARG A 147 -16.40 2.01 20.81
N LYS A 148 -16.26 1.07 21.76
CA LYS A 148 -16.21 1.40 23.20
C LYS A 148 -15.01 2.30 23.53
N TYR A 149 -13.82 1.99 22.99
CA TYR A 149 -12.63 2.85 23.15
C TYR A 149 -12.88 4.25 22.60
N ALA A 150 -13.29 4.37 21.33
CA ALA A 150 -13.48 5.66 20.67
C ALA A 150 -14.60 6.51 21.30
N GLN A 151 -15.61 5.88 21.91
CA GLN A 151 -16.61 6.55 22.74
C GLN A 151 -16.00 7.08 24.05
N ALA A 152 -15.21 6.27 24.75
CA ALA A 152 -14.59 6.64 26.02
C ALA A 152 -13.47 7.69 25.89
N THR A 153 -12.80 7.78 24.73
CA THR A 153 -11.77 8.80 24.44
C THR A 153 -12.30 10.03 23.68
N GLY A 154 -13.54 9.99 23.17
CA GLY A 154 -14.10 11.06 22.32
C GLY A 154 -13.50 11.11 20.92
N GLN A 155 -12.97 10.00 20.41
CA GLN A 155 -12.30 9.89 19.10
C GLN A 155 -13.16 9.26 18.00
N LEU A 156 -14.45 9.02 18.25
CA LEU A 156 -15.41 8.37 17.34
C LEU A 156 -15.23 8.73 15.85
N ASP A 157 -15.21 10.03 15.52
CA ASP A 157 -15.20 10.51 14.13
C ASP A 157 -13.86 10.29 13.42
N ASN A 158 -12.78 10.05 14.17
CA ASN A 158 -11.42 9.83 13.65
C ASN A 158 -10.98 8.36 13.73
N PHE A 159 -11.74 7.49 14.39
CA PHE A 159 -11.32 6.12 14.65
C PHE A 159 -11.55 5.21 13.43
N ARG A 160 -10.46 4.77 12.80
CA ARG A 160 -10.52 3.83 11.68
C ARG A 160 -10.85 2.42 12.19
N MET A 161 -11.99 1.87 11.76
CA MET A 161 -12.37 0.49 12.10
C MET A 161 -11.38 -0.52 11.47
N PRO A 162 -11.15 -1.69 12.10
CA PRO A 162 -10.36 -2.77 11.51
C PRO A 162 -11.11 -3.39 10.33
N LEU A 163 -10.38 -4.13 9.51
CA LEU A 163 -10.85 -4.86 8.33
C LEU A 163 -10.86 -6.37 8.62
N GLY A 164 -11.75 -7.10 7.96
CA GLY A 164 -11.58 -8.53 7.74
C GLY A 164 -10.73 -8.77 6.49
N GLU A 165 -10.14 -9.96 6.35
CA GLU A 165 -9.31 -10.31 5.17
C GLU A 165 -10.08 -10.11 3.85
N LYS A 166 -11.37 -10.48 3.84
CA LYS A 166 -12.30 -10.30 2.72
C LYS A 166 -12.75 -8.86 2.49
N ASP A 167 -12.55 -7.95 3.45
CA ASP A 167 -12.83 -6.52 3.26
C ASP A 167 -11.74 -5.88 2.36
N ARG A 168 -10.62 -6.59 2.06
CA ARG A 168 -9.47 -6.06 1.28
C ARG A 168 -8.58 -7.16 0.65
N GLU A 169 -9.16 -8.06 -0.12
CA GLU A 169 -8.44 -9.13 -0.84
C GLU A 169 -7.82 -8.63 -2.16
N VAL A 170 -6.61 -9.10 -2.50
CA VAL A 170 -5.82 -8.68 -3.67
C VAL A 170 -5.50 -9.86 -4.58
N THR A 171 -5.93 -9.78 -5.84
CA THR A 171 -5.61 -10.79 -6.86
C THR A 171 -4.20 -10.57 -7.43
N GLY A 172 -3.57 -11.67 -7.89
CA GLY A 172 -2.22 -11.59 -8.45
C GLY A 172 -1.12 -11.35 -7.40
N VAL A 173 -1.32 -11.84 -6.17
CA VAL A 173 -0.33 -11.79 -5.08
C VAL A 173 -0.12 -13.21 -4.55
N LEU A 174 1.13 -13.60 -4.38
CA LEU A 174 1.55 -14.89 -3.85
C LEU A 174 2.52 -14.68 -2.68
N VAL A 175 2.24 -15.29 -1.54
CA VAL A 175 3.07 -15.27 -0.33
C VAL A 175 3.42 -16.69 0.09
N LYS A 176 4.67 -16.94 0.49
CA LYS A 176 5.14 -18.26 0.99
C LYS A 176 6.12 -18.11 2.16
N PRO A 177 6.12 -18.99 3.17
CA PRO A 177 7.15 -19.00 4.21
C PRO A 177 8.53 -19.34 3.61
N LEU A 178 9.57 -18.65 4.04
CA LEU A 178 10.94 -18.83 3.55
C LEU A 178 11.68 -19.90 4.38
N GLU A 179 11.18 -21.13 4.32
CA GLU A 179 11.56 -22.27 5.19
C GLU A 179 13.08 -22.52 5.32
N GLN A 180 13.88 -22.19 4.30
CA GLN A 180 15.34 -22.41 4.31
C GLN A 180 16.10 -21.35 5.12
N LEU A 181 15.48 -20.21 5.38
CA LEU A 181 16.06 -19.08 6.10
C LEU A 181 15.59 -19.04 7.56
N ASN A 182 14.31 -19.32 7.82
CA ASN A 182 13.66 -19.22 9.13
C ASN A 182 14.14 -20.27 10.16
N SER A 183 13.73 -20.10 11.41
CA SER A 183 14.08 -20.95 12.56
C SER A 183 12.96 -20.97 13.59
N GLU A 184 13.15 -21.70 14.70
CA GLU A 184 12.23 -21.72 15.85
C GLU A 184 12.24 -20.40 16.68
N TRP A 185 13.14 -19.47 16.34
CA TRP A 185 13.35 -18.18 17.00
C TRP A 185 12.76 -17.05 16.14
N ILE A 186 12.65 -15.83 16.68
CA ILE A 186 12.31 -14.65 15.86
C ILE A 186 13.30 -14.45 14.69
N ASP A 187 12.77 -14.27 13.49
CA ASP A 187 13.49 -13.99 12.26
C ASP A 187 12.75 -12.90 11.46
N PHE A 188 13.34 -11.71 11.36
CA PHE A 188 12.61 -10.52 10.94
C PHE A 188 13.44 -9.46 10.21
N SER A 189 12.74 -8.56 9.51
CA SER A 189 13.28 -7.43 8.73
C SER A 189 14.39 -7.83 7.75
N PRO A 190 14.04 -8.57 6.68
CA PRO A 190 14.96 -8.88 5.60
C PRO A 190 15.34 -7.61 4.82
N ALA A 191 16.59 -7.54 4.37
CA ALA A 191 17.13 -6.48 3.53
C ALA A 191 18.07 -7.06 2.47
N PHE A 192 17.91 -6.64 1.22
CA PHE A 192 18.77 -7.07 0.11
C PHE A 192 20.21 -6.57 0.29
N TYR A 193 21.18 -7.46 0.10
CA TYR A 193 22.60 -7.13 0.16
C TYR A 193 23.45 -8.05 -0.72
N LYS A 194 24.17 -7.48 -1.69
CA LYS A 194 25.21 -8.14 -2.53
C LYS A 194 24.84 -9.55 -3.05
N GLY A 195 23.58 -9.77 -3.46
CA GLY A 195 23.11 -11.07 -3.95
C GLY A 195 22.68 -12.04 -2.84
N GLY A 196 21.96 -11.54 -1.83
CA GLY A 196 21.40 -12.30 -0.72
C GLY A 196 20.55 -11.41 0.18
N LEU A 197 20.11 -11.94 1.32
CA LEU A 197 19.39 -11.22 2.36
C LEU A 197 20.24 -11.12 3.63
N VAL A 198 20.30 -9.94 4.23
CA VAL A 198 20.64 -9.76 5.65
C VAL A 198 19.34 -9.59 6.43
N PHE A 199 19.24 -10.18 7.61
CA PHE A 199 18.04 -10.12 8.45
C PHE A 199 18.42 -10.17 9.94
N ALA A 200 17.51 -9.76 10.81
CA ALA A 200 17.68 -9.82 12.26
C ALA A 200 17.13 -11.13 12.83
N SER A 201 17.86 -11.76 13.75
CA SER A 201 17.45 -13.04 14.34
C SER A 201 17.93 -13.22 15.79
N ALA A 202 17.13 -13.85 16.63
CA ALA A 202 17.54 -14.32 17.96
C ALA A 202 18.18 -15.73 17.97
N ARG A 203 18.40 -16.36 16.80
CA ARG A 203 18.97 -17.72 16.76
C ARG A 203 20.36 -17.80 17.46
N PRO A 204 20.64 -18.88 18.20
CA PRO A 204 21.86 -19.05 19.00
C PRO A 204 23.18 -18.75 18.27
N ARG A 205 23.94 -17.76 18.77
CA ARG A 205 25.25 -17.37 18.22
C ARG A 205 26.22 -18.56 18.25
N ASN A 206 26.75 -18.93 17.08
CA ASN A 206 27.67 -20.07 16.92
C ASN A 206 27.13 -21.42 17.47
N GLY A 207 25.80 -21.60 17.52
CA GLY A 207 25.17 -22.81 18.07
C GLY A 207 25.22 -22.92 19.59
N VAL A 208 25.52 -21.84 20.30
CA VAL A 208 25.49 -21.75 21.77
C VAL A 208 24.42 -20.74 22.17
N GLN A 209 23.36 -21.20 22.85
CA GLN A 209 22.30 -20.32 23.32
C GLN A 209 22.86 -19.39 24.41
N GLN A 210 22.95 -18.10 24.11
CA GLN A 210 23.68 -17.14 24.95
C GLN A 210 22.91 -16.83 26.25
N ALA A 211 21.58 -17.03 26.27
CA ALA A 211 20.70 -17.04 27.44
C ALA A 211 21.07 -18.10 28.51
N LEU A 212 21.78 -19.17 28.15
CA LEU A 212 22.29 -20.17 29.10
C LEU A 212 23.63 -19.77 29.75
N LEU A 213 24.29 -18.73 29.24
CA LEU A 213 25.62 -18.27 29.69
C LEU A 213 25.63 -16.81 30.18
N THR A 214 24.60 -16.04 29.85
CA THR A 214 24.30 -14.66 30.27
C THR A 214 22.78 -14.50 30.34
N ALA A 215 22.26 -13.49 31.04
CA ALA A 215 20.81 -13.26 31.07
C ALA A 215 20.23 -13.05 29.65
N ALA A 216 19.05 -13.66 29.40
CA ALA A 216 18.23 -13.47 28.20
C ALA A 216 17.68 -12.03 28.09
N ASP A 217 17.02 -11.70 26.97
CA ASP A 217 16.09 -10.56 26.94
C ASP A 217 14.90 -10.90 27.86
N GLY A 218 14.83 -10.27 29.05
CA GLY A 218 13.75 -10.50 30.01
C GLY A 218 12.35 -10.14 29.45
N TRP A 219 12.28 -9.39 28.34
CA TRP A 219 11.03 -9.16 27.62
C TRP A 219 10.49 -10.47 27.03
N THR A 220 11.27 -11.16 26.18
CA THR A 220 10.82 -12.32 25.38
C THR A 220 11.22 -13.68 25.94
N GLY A 221 12.26 -13.74 26.78
CA GLY A 221 12.93 -14.97 27.19
C GLY A 221 14.00 -15.48 26.21
N GLU A 222 14.23 -14.77 25.11
CA GLU A 222 15.07 -15.20 23.98
C GLU A 222 16.50 -14.57 24.04
N ASP A 223 17.39 -15.01 23.14
CA ASP A 223 18.70 -14.36 22.94
C ASP A 223 18.53 -12.94 22.36
N PHE A 224 19.46 -12.03 22.66
CA PHE A 224 19.47 -10.70 22.05
C PHE A 224 19.72 -10.79 20.53
N SER A 225 18.74 -10.37 19.71
CA SER A 225 18.82 -10.43 18.24
C SER A 225 20.09 -9.82 17.65
N THR A 226 20.60 -10.39 16.55
CA THR A 226 21.71 -9.85 15.77
C THR A 226 21.56 -10.15 14.28
N LEU A 227 22.48 -9.65 13.44
CA LEU A 227 22.38 -9.72 11.98
C LEU A 227 22.98 -11.02 11.40
N TYR A 228 22.17 -11.73 10.62
CA TYR A 228 22.56 -12.90 9.84
C TYR A 228 22.42 -12.62 8.34
N PHE A 229 23.24 -13.28 7.52
CA PHE A 229 23.27 -13.18 6.07
C PHE A 229 23.07 -14.57 5.42
N ALA A 230 22.17 -14.62 4.44
CA ALA A 230 21.91 -15.74 3.57
C ALA A 230 22.16 -15.32 2.10
N LYS A 231 23.19 -15.90 1.47
CA LYS A 231 23.49 -15.63 0.06
C LYS A 231 22.52 -16.41 -0.84
N PHE A 232 22.08 -15.84 -1.96
CA PHE A 232 21.32 -16.57 -2.96
C PHE A 232 22.18 -17.55 -3.79
N ASP A 233 21.55 -18.63 -4.24
CA ASP A 233 22.06 -19.56 -5.26
C ASP A 233 21.79 -19.06 -6.70
N GLU A 234 22.06 -19.87 -7.72
CA GLU A 234 21.86 -19.49 -9.14
C GLU A 234 20.37 -19.45 -9.52
N GLU A 235 19.53 -20.16 -8.77
CA GLU A 235 18.06 -20.16 -8.83
C GLU A 235 17.40 -19.07 -7.96
N GLY A 236 18.18 -18.22 -7.29
CA GLY A 236 17.71 -17.06 -6.51
C GLY A 236 17.25 -17.38 -5.08
N LYS A 237 17.45 -18.60 -4.57
CA LYS A 237 16.98 -19.04 -3.24
C LYS A 237 18.03 -18.83 -2.16
N PRO A 238 17.64 -18.53 -0.91
CA PRO A 238 18.59 -18.34 0.18
C PRO A 238 19.28 -19.66 0.57
N GLY A 239 20.61 -19.64 0.53
CA GLY A 239 21.45 -20.66 1.18
C GLY A 239 21.48 -20.52 2.71
N ALA A 240 22.12 -21.48 3.38
CA ALA A 240 22.19 -21.56 4.83
C ALA A 240 22.69 -20.23 5.48
N PRO A 241 21.92 -19.61 6.40
CA PRO A 241 22.31 -18.35 7.04
C PRO A 241 23.56 -18.45 7.93
N SER A 242 24.31 -17.35 8.00
CA SER A 242 25.53 -17.20 8.80
C SER A 242 25.61 -15.80 9.42
N LEU A 243 26.40 -15.58 10.48
CA LEU A 243 26.55 -14.24 11.08
C LEU A 243 27.13 -13.25 10.06
N PHE A 244 26.56 -12.04 9.97
CA PHE A 244 26.84 -11.09 8.90
C PHE A 244 28.27 -10.52 8.91
N ASP A 245 28.66 -9.79 9.96
CA ASP A 245 30.00 -9.26 10.19
C ASP A 245 30.18 -8.97 11.70
N SER A 246 31.36 -9.26 12.25
CA SER A 246 31.63 -9.17 13.69
C SER A 246 31.67 -7.74 14.27
N HIS A 247 31.64 -6.70 13.44
CA HIS A 247 31.39 -5.32 13.89
C HIS A 247 29.93 -5.07 14.30
N PHE A 248 29.02 -5.98 13.94
CA PHE A 248 27.58 -5.91 14.18
C PHE A 248 27.11 -6.94 15.23
N ASP A 249 28.01 -7.78 15.77
CA ASP A 249 27.73 -8.75 16.83
C ASP A 249 28.09 -8.15 18.20
N THR A 250 27.12 -7.60 18.93
CA THR A 250 27.35 -7.07 20.29
C THR A 250 26.53 -7.81 21.36
N LYS A 251 26.60 -7.34 22.62
CA LYS A 251 25.91 -7.93 23.78
C LYS A 251 24.59 -7.22 24.09
N LEU A 252 23.89 -6.87 23.02
CA LEU A 252 22.69 -6.04 22.94
C LEU A 252 21.91 -6.50 21.71
N HIS A 253 20.76 -5.89 21.43
CA HIS A 253 20.04 -6.15 20.20
C HIS A 253 20.64 -5.34 19.06
N GLU A 254 20.80 -5.98 17.90
CA GLU A 254 20.94 -5.32 16.60
C GLU A 254 19.78 -5.70 15.66
N GLY A 255 19.56 -4.85 14.65
CA GLY A 255 18.49 -4.99 13.66
C GLY A 255 17.21 -4.21 14.02
N PRO A 256 16.36 -3.81 13.06
CA PRO A 256 16.50 -3.92 11.58
C PRO A 256 17.73 -3.22 10.98
N VAL A 257 18.07 -3.54 9.74
CA VAL A 257 19.16 -2.95 8.96
C VAL A 257 18.68 -2.61 7.54
N SER A 258 19.26 -1.56 6.96
CA SER A 258 19.07 -1.14 5.56
C SER A 258 20.42 -0.73 4.95
N PHE A 259 20.56 -0.87 3.64
CA PHE A 259 21.81 -0.63 2.91
C PHE A 259 21.58 0.31 1.72
N SER A 260 22.58 1.11 1.38
CA SER A 260 22.62 1.79 0.08
C SER A 260 22.66 0.76 -1.06
N ARG A 261 22.15 1.12 -2.25
CA ARG A 261 22.08 0.19 -3.40
C ARG A 261 23.45 -0.29 -3.89
N ASP A 262 24.51 0.48 -3.67
CA ASP A 262 25.89 0.03 -3.93
C ASP A 262 26.39 -1.00 -2.90
N GLY A 263 25.76 -1.11 -1.73
CA GLY A 263 26.13 -1.99 -0.62
C GLY A 263 27.37 -1.54 0.14
N GLU A 264 27.70 -0.24 0.14
CA GLU A 264 28.85 0.34 0.85
C GLU A 264 28.45 1.16 2.10
N VAL A 265 27.17 1.45 2.32
CA VAL A 265 26.62 2.04 3.56
C VAL A 265 25.63 1.07 4.20
N ALA A 266 25.67 0.97 5.53
CA ALA A 266 24.68 0.28 6.35
C ALA A 266 24.14 1.21 7.44
N LEU A 267 22.81 1.29 7.56
CA LEU A 267 22.10 1.89 8.68
C LEU A 267 21.36 0.79 9.44
N MET A 268 21.51 0.72 10.76
CA MET A 268 20.81 -0.28 11.58
C MET A 268 20.24 0.30 12.86
N THR A 269 19.23 -0.37 13.43
CA THR A 269 18.78 -0.08 14.80
C THR A 269 19.63 -0.87 15.80
N ALA A 270 19.99 -0.22 16.91
CA ALA A 270 20.56 -0.87 18.10
C ALA A 270 20.01 -0.21 19.37
N ASN A 271 19.90 -0.96 20.46
CA ASN A 271 19.55 -0.39 21.77
C ASN A 271 20.80 0.11 22.52
N SER A 272 20.69 1.23 23.23
CA SER A 272 21.80 1.87 23.92
C SER A 272 21.76 1.66 25.44
N LYS A 273 22.95 1.51 26.06
CA LYS A 273 23.11 1.53 27.53
C LYS A 273 23.28 2.97 28.00
N LYS A 274 22.57 3.35 29.09
CA LYS A 274 22.54 4.71 29.66
C LYS A 274 23.89 5.46 29.61
N ARG A 275 23.90 6.63 28.95
CA ARG A 275 24.80 7.73 29.34
C ARG A 275 24.45 8.16 30.79
N LYS A 276 25.40 8.68 31.58
CA LYS A 276 25.14 9.04 32.99
C LYS A 276 23.97 10.04 33.11
N GLY A 277 22.84 9.60 33.66
CA GLY A 277 21.62 10.41 33.83
C GLY A 277 20.56 10.24 32.73
N GLY A 278 20.90 9.61 31.59
CA GLY A 278 19.97 9.36 30.48
C GLY A 278 19.10 8.12 30.67
N LYS A 279 18.05 8.01 29.85
CA LYS A 279 17.25 6.78 29.68
C LYS A 279 18.07 5.73 28.90
N ASN A 280 17.60 4.48 28.87
CA ASN A 280 17.91 3.57 27.76
C ASN A 280 17.04 3.98 26.57
N GLY A 281 17.49 3.73 25.34
CA GLY A 281 16.69 4.01 24.14
C GLY A 281 17.29 3.43 22.86
N LEU A 282 16.47 3.38 21.81
CA LEU A 282 16.83 2.94 20.46
C LEU A 282 17.63 4.02 19.73
N ARG A 283 18.58 3.58 18.92
CA ARG A 283 19.46 4.41 18.10
C ARG A 283 19.62 3.84 16.71
N ILE A 284 19.79 4.73 15.74
CA ILE A 284 20.28 4.38 14.42
C ILE A 284 21.81 4.48 14.44
N LEU A 285 22.46 3.39 14.02
CA LEU A 285 23.90 3.31 13.85
C LEU A 285 24.26 3.25 12.37
N LEU A 286 25.19 4.10 11.95
CA LEU A 286 25.82 4.13 10.64
C LEU A 286 27.11 3.31 10.65
N SER A 287 27.32 2.48 9.62
CA SER A 287 28.62 1.93 9.25
C SER A 287 28.89 2.16 7.76
N GLU A 288 30.09 2.62 7.45
CA GLU A 288 30.63 2.69 6.09
C GLU A 288 31.48 1.44 5.81
N ARG A 289 31.47 0.93 4.59
CA ARG A 289 32.39 -0.10 4.11
C ARG A 289 33.71 0.53 3.67
N LYS A 290 34.84 -0.06 4.05
CA LYS A 290 36.20 0.42 3.68
C LYS A 290 37.04 -0.73 3.16
N GLY A 291 36.88 -1.00 1.87
CA GLY A 291 37.51 -2.11 1.16
C GLY A 291 36.81 -3.45 1.43
N ALA A 292 37.52 -4.38 2.07
CA ALA A 292 37.03 -5.75 2.26
C ALA A 292 35.99 -5.91 3.38
N GLY A 293 35.87 -4.93 4.30
CA GLY A 293 34.99 -5.04 5.47
C GLY A 293 34.44 -3.70 5.96
N TRP A 294 33.62 -3.78 6.99
CA TRP A 294 32.90 -2.64 7.56
C TRP A 294 33.73 -1.82 8.56
N THR A 295 33.36 -0.56 8.75
CA THR A 295 33.85 0.27 9.84
C THR A 295 33.08 -0.02 11.13
N LYS A 296 33.70 0.26 12.28
CA LYS A 296 32.98 0.19 13.56
C LYS A 296 31.77 1.16 13.55
N PRO A 297 30.55 0.67 13.82
CA PRO A 297 29.34 1.50 13.79
C PRO A 297 29.39 2.70 14.75
N LYS A 298 28.72 3.80 14.35
CA LYS A 298 28.59 5.07 15.09
C LYS A 298 27.13 5.51 15.14
N GLU A 299 26.73 6.20 16.21
CA GLU A 299 25.41 6.84 16.34
C GLU A 299 25.22 7.90 15.23
N LEU A 300 24.10 7.85 14.50
CA LEU A 300 23.76 8.83 13.45
C LEU A 300 23.21 10.12 14.10
N GLU A 301 23.69 11.28 13.67
CA GLU A 301 23.35 12.58 14.30
C GLU A 301 22.00 13.12 13.81
N LEU A 302 20.92 12.60 14.38
CA LEU A 302 19.52 12.93 14.05
C LEU A 302 18.93 14.10 14.87
N GLY A 303 19.70 14.66 15.82
CA GLY A 303 19.23 15.69 16.76
C GLY A 303 18.25 15.17 17.83
N ASP A 304 18.27 15.81 19.00
CA ASP A 304 17.64 15.39 20.26
C ASP A 304 18.02 13.97 20.74
N GLU A 305 18.94 13.89 21.72
CA GLU A 305 19.36 12.63 22.33
C GLU A 305 18.29 11.98 23.24
N ASN A 306 17.13 12.62 23.48
CA ASN A 306 16.12 12.11 24.43
C ASN A 306 15.06 11.19 23.81
N CYS A 307 14.93 11.22 22.47
CA CYS A 307 14.03 10.35 21.72
C CYS A 307 14.65 8.98 21.40
N ASN A 308 13.79 8.03 21.05
CA ASN A 308 14.10 6.82 20.32
C ASN A 308 14.19 7.16 18.82
N ASN A 309 15.16 6.58 18.12
CA ASN A 309 15.22 6.60 16.65
C ASN A 309 15.52 5.18 16.19
N ALA A 310 14.69 4.64 15.30
CA ALA A 310 14.66 3.22 14.97
C ALA A 310 14.21 2.98 13.52
N HIS A 311 14.43 1.76 13.04
CA HIS A 311 13.95 1.24 11.76
C HIS A 311 14.35 2.15 10.57
N PRO A 312 15.66 2.32 10.31
CA PRO A 312 16.11 3.15 9.20
C PRO A 312 15.92 2.44 7.86
N ALA A 313 15.47 3.20 6.87
CA ALA A 313 15.61 2.91 5.44
C ALA A 313 16.42 4.01 4.78
N ILE A 314 17.21 3.65 3.77
CA ILE A 314 17.94 4.59 2.90
C ILE A 314 17.47 4.40 1.46
N SER A 315 17.35 5.49 0.70
CA SER A 315 16.99 5.45 -0.72
C SER A 315 18.07 4.75 -1.57
N ALA A 316 17.65 4.28 -2.74
CA ALA A 316 18.55 3.61 -3.70
C ALA A 316 19.78 4.45 -4.08
N ASP A 317 19.65 5.77 -4.16
CA ASP A 317 20.72 6.71 -4.47
C ASP A 317 21.51 7.22 -3.24
N GLY A 318 21.17 6.74 -2.05
CA GLY A 318 21.82 7.12 -0.80
C GLY A 318 21.48 8.51 -0.27
N ARG A 319 20.55 9.27 -0.89
CA ARG A 319 20.30 10.68 -0.51
C ARG A 319 19.17 10.90 0.49
N ILE A 320 18.23 9.98 0.65
CA ILE A 320 17.11 10.11 1.61
C ILE A 320 17.25 9.01 2.67
N ILE A 321 17.11 9.39 3.94
CA ILE A 321 16.97 8.45 5.05
C ILE A 321 15.58 8.63 5.65
N VAL A 322 14.79 7.56 5.72
CA VAL A 322 13.47 7.51 6.38
C VAL A 322 13.58 6.63 7.62
N PHE A 323 12.96 7.03 8.74
CA PHE A 323 13.05 6.28 10.00
C PHE A 323 11.90 6.60 10.96
N ALA A 324 11.67 5.72 11.94
CA ALA A 324 10.67 5.90 12.98
C ALA A 324 11.27 6.59 14.23
N SER A 325 10.53 7.53 14.86
CA SER A 325 10.95 8.21 16.09
C SER A 325 9.79 8.65 16.98
N ASP A 326 9.98 8.60 18.30
CA ASP A 326 9.03 9.10 19.32
C ASP A 326 9.27 10.59 19.69
N ARG A 327 9.91 11.34 18.81
CA ARG A 327 10.24 12.77 18.96
C ARG A 327 9.04 13.63 19.38
N GLU A 328 9.30 14.72 20.10
CA GLU A 328 8.26 15.71 20.43
C GLU A 328 7.76 16.43 19.17
N GLY A 329 6.44 16.61 19.06
CA GLY A 329 5.79 17.21 17.89
C GLY A 329 5.41 16.23 16.76
N GLY A 330 5.50 14.92 16.99
CA GLY A 330 4.84 13.90 16.17
C GLY A 330 3.33 13.80 16.42
N TYR A 331 2.66 12.95 15.65
CA TYR A 331 1.22 12.65 15.73
C TYR A 331 0.89 11.59 16.79
N GLY A 332 1.83 10.70 17.14
CA GLY A 332 1.52 9.50 17.93
C GLY A 332 2.62 9.00 18.87
N GLY A 333 2.73 7.68 18.93
CA GLY A 333 3.76 6.94 19.66
C GLY A 333 5.11 7.07 18.96
N MET A 334 5.25 6.34 17.85
CA MET A 334 6.36 6.40 16.89
C MET A 334 5.85 6.95 15.56
N ASP A 335 6.43 8.04 15.08
CA ASP A 335 6.12 8.68 13.81
C ASP A 335 7.24 8.40 12.79
N LEU A 336 6.92 8.35 11.49
CA LEU A 336 7.95 8.42 10.44
C LEU A 336 8.44 9.85 10.22
N TYR A 337 9.77 9.97 10.23
CA TYR A 337 10.53 11.14 9.82
C TYR A 337 11.43 10.77 8.64
N ALA A 338 11.78 11.75 7.82
CA ALA A 338 12.79 11.63 6.79
C ALA A 338 13.76 12.81 6.78
N CYS A 339 14.93 12.63 6.17
CA CYS A 339 15.89 13.71 5.92
C CYS A 339 16.62 13.48 4.59
N ILE A 340 17.14 14.56 4.02
CA ILE A 340 18.11 14.49 2.92
C ILE A 340 19.51 14.42 3.54
N TRP A 341 20.20 13.28 3.37
CA TRP A 341 21.55 13.04 3.85
C TRP A 341 22.58 13.73 2.95
N ARG A 342 23.55 14.42 3.54
CA ARG A 342 24.55 15.25 2.84
C ARG A 342 25.99 14.84 3.20
N GLU A 343 26.97 15.31 2.45
CA GLU A 343 28.39 14.88 2.57
C GLU A 343 28.99 15.07 3.97
N ASP A 344 28.55 16.11 4.69
CA ASP A 344 28.89 16.41 6.09
C ASP A 344 28.23 15.46 7.11
N HIS A 345 27.52 14.45 6.61
CA HIS A 345 26.70 13.48 7.34
C HIS A 345 25.49 14.11 8.04
N TYR A 346 25.13 15.35 7.70
CA TYR A 346 24.01 16.03 8.33
C TYR A 346 22.66 15.45 7.88
N CYS A 347 21.75 15.28 8.84
CA CYS A 347 20.41 14.74 8.65
C CYS A 347 19.45 15.44 9.64
N LEU A 348 18.71 16.45 9.15
CA LEU A 348 17.67 17.13 9.95
C LEU A 348 16.31 16.44 9.72
N PRO A 349 15.66 15.86 10.75
CA PRO A 349 14.43 15.11 10.56
C PRO A 349 13.20 15.99 10.28
N ILE A 350 12.45 15.63 9.25
CA ILE A 350 11.18 16.22 8.84
C ILE A 350 10.10 15.16 9.04
N ASN A 351 9.06 15.44 9.83
CA ASN A 351 7.93 14.51 10.02
C ASN A 351 7.11 14.39 8.73
N LEU A 352 6.76 13.17 8.31
CA LEU A 352 6.08 12.91 7.03
C LEU A 352 4.59 13.28 6.98
N GLY A 353 4.02 13.79 8.08
CA GLY A 353 2.68 14.37 8.11
C GLY A 353 1.54 13.35 8.15
N PRO A 354 0.27 13.82 8.16
CA PRO A 354 -0.91 13.02 8.51
C PRO A 354 -1.38 12.08 7.39
N ASN A 355 -0.72 12.13 6.22
CA ASN A 355 -0.90 11.16 5.15
C ASN A 355 -0.19 9.82 5.47
N VAL A 356 0.91 9.89 6.21
CA VAL A 356 1.78 8.76 6.56
C VAL A 356 1.70 8.43 8.05
N ASN A 357 1.60 9.42 8.93
CA ASN A 357 1.64 9.25 10.39
C ASN A 357 0.24 9.32 11.04
N THR A 358 0.10 8.67 12.19
CA THR A 358 -1.16 8.53 12.95
C THR A 358 -0.95 8.73 14.46
N PRO A 359 -2.00 8.62 15.31
CA PRO A 359 -1.83 8.54 16.76
C PRO A 359 -1.18 7.24 17.29
N GLY A 360 -0.93 6.24 16.44
CA GLY A 360 -0.34 4.94 16.82
C GLY A 360 1.18 4.89 16.63
N ASN A 361 1.66 3.79 16.07
CA ASN A 361 3.07 3.54 15.77
C ASN A 361 3.26 3.22 14.29
N GLU A 362 3.94 4.10 13.56
CA GLU A 362 4.45 3.82 12.23
C GLU A 362 5.92 3.39 12.27
N LEU A 363 6.21 2.22 11.70
CA LEU A 363 7.44 1.47 11.88
C LEU A 363 7.90 0.83 10.56
N PHE A 364 9.14 0.31 10.53
CA PHE A 364 9.69 -0.45 9.41
C PHE A 364 9.49 0.19 8.02
N PRO A 365 9.84 1.48 7.82
CA PRO A 365 9.81 2.09 6.51
C PRO A 365 10.74 1.35 5.54
N TYR A 366 10.40 1.41 4.26
CA TYR A 366 11.20 0.99 3.13
C TYR A 366 10.83 1.87 1.93
N LEU A 367 11.83 2.55 1.35
CA LEU A 367 11.64 3.46 0.22
C LEU A 367 12.15 2.77 -1.05
N HIS A 368 11.22 2.34 -1.90
CA HIS A 368 11.50 1.64 -3.16
C HIS A 368 12.01 2.60 -4.25
N ASP A 369 12.73 2.08 -5.24
CA ASP A 369 13.38 2.82 -6.33
C ASP A 369 12.41 3.67 -7.18
N ASP A 370 11.11 3.38 -7.18
CA ASP A 370 10.07 4.18 -7.86
C ASP A 370 9.49 5.33 -7.00
N GLY A 371 10.04 5.55 -5.80
CA GLY A 371 9.57 6.57 -4.85
C GLY A 371 8.43 6.14 -3.94
N THR A 372 7.95 4.89 -4.02
CA THR A 372 6.92 4.37 -3.11
C THR A 372 7.52 4.10 -1.72
N LEU A 373 6.94 4.73 -0.69
CA LEU A 373 7.24 4.44 0.71
C LEU A 373 6.30 3.33 1.21
N TYR A 374 6.86 2.16 1.50
CA TYR A 374 6.21 1.10 2.26
C TYR A 374 6.54 1.26 3.74
N PHE A 375 5.62 0.90 4.64
CA PHE A 375 5.83 0.91 6.09
C PHE A 375 4.78 0.06 6.81
N ALA A 376 4.94 -0.18 8.12
CA ALA A 376 3.94 -0.85 8.94
C ALA A 376 3.26 0.12 9.93
N SER A 377 1.97 -0.05 10.22
CA SER A 377 1.21 0.76 11.20
C SER A 377 0.19 -0.06 11.99
N ASP A 378 0.01 0.26 13.28
CA ASP A 378 -0.96 -0.35 14.20
C ASP A 378 -2.26 0.44 14.42
N ALA A 379 -2.40 1.62 13.78
CA ALA A 379 -3.54 2.52 13.98
C ALA A 379 -4.15 3.07 12.67
N MET A 380 -3.65 2.67 11.50
CA MET A 380 -4.22 3.05 10.21
C MET A 380 -5.48 2.27 9.77
N GLY A 381 -5.94 1.29 10.56
CA GLY A 381 -7.11 0.46 10.24
C GLY A 381 -6.78 -0.60 9.19
N GLY A 382 -6.50 -1.81 9.66
CA GLY A 382 -6.05 -2.93 8.83
C GLY A 382 -6.61 -4.27 9.29
N LEU A 383 -5.96 -5.36 8.91
CA LEU A 383 -6.40 -6.74 9.11
C LEU A 383 -5.91 -7.30 10.47
N GLY A 384 -4.75 -6.87 10.96
CA GLY A 384 -4.01 -7.52 12.04
C GLY A 384 -3.53 -6.60 13.15
N GLY A 385 -2.27 -6.76 13.58
CA GLY A 385 -1.62 -5.94 14.59
C GLY A 385 -0.93 -4.75 13.93
N LEU A 386 0.35 -4.91 13.61
CA LEU A 386 0.98 -4.18 12.52
C LEU A 386 0.47 -4.70 11.18
N ASP A 387 -0.01 -3.80 10.33
CA ASP A 387 -0.31 -4.05 8.91
C ASP A 387 0.70 -3.30 8.04
N ILE A 388 1.02 -3.84 6.84
CA ILE A 388 1.83 -3.13 5.84
C ILE A 388 0.94 -2.16 5.04
N TYR A 389 1.44 -0.95 4.84
CA TYR A 389 0.87 0.12 4.04
C TYR A 389 1.89 0.59 2.99
N PHE A 390 1.39 1.21 1.93
CA PHE A 390 2.21 1.96 0.98
C PHE A 390 1.67 3.38 0.79
N ALA A 391 2.55 4.31 0.45
CA ALA A 391 2.24 5.68 0.06
C ALA A 391 3.14 6.09 -1.11
N GLU A 392 2.55 6.56 -2.21
CA GLU A 392 3.33 7.02 -3.37
C GLU A 392 3.86 8.44 -3.15
N SER A 393 5.03 8.75 -3.71
CA SER A 393 5.63 10.08 -3.61
C SER A 393 4.96 11.06 -4.59
N GLN A 394 4.47 12.18 -4.04
CA GLN A 394 4.10 13.36 -4.83
C GLN A 394 5.32 14.21 -5.15
N SER A 395 6.30 14.26 -4.24
CA SER A 395 7.63 14.84 -4.41
C SER A 395 8.61 14.32 -3.34
N GLU A 396 9.88 14.73 -3.40
CA GLU A 396 11.03 14.16 -2.65
C GLU A 396 10.76 13.77 -1.18
N LEU A 397 9.96 14.55 -0.44
CA LEU A 397 9.53 14.25 0.94
C LEU A 397 8.02 14.45 1.18
N VAL A 398 7.18 14.39 0.14
CA VAL A 398 5.71 14.49 0.22
C VAL A 398 5.09 13.22 -0.33
N PHE A 399 4.24 12.58 0.48
CA PHE A 399 3.59 11.32 0.15
C PHE A 399 2.07 11.45 0.13
N ASP A 400 1.43 10.66 -0.74
CA ASP A 400 -0.02 10.48 -0.74
C ASP A 400 -0.54 9.80 0.53
N LYS A 401 -1.86 9.86 0.75
CA LYS A 401 -2.50 9.19 1.89
C LYS A 401 -2.27 7.69 1.80
N ALA A 402 -1.64 7.13 2.83
CA ALA A 402 -1.23 5.73 2.83
C ALA A 402 -2.38 4.72 2.77
N VAL A 403 -2.07 3.58 2.16
CA VAL A 403 -3.00 2.58 1.65
C VAL A 403 -2.59 1.21 2.17
N ASN A 404 -3.47 0.52 2.89
CA ASN A 404 -3.20 -0.84 3.41
C ASN A 404 -2.99 -1.81 2.23
N CYS A 405 -1.96 -2.66 2.31
CA CYS A 405 -1.57 -3.59 1.23
C CYS A 405 -2.54 -4.77 1.00
N GLY A 406 -3.51 -4.99 1.89
CA GLY A 406 -4.55 -6.02 1.73
C GLY A 406 -4.08 -7.46 1.93
N HIS A 407 -5.03 -8.40 1.97
CA HIS A 407 -4.74 -9.84 1.99
C HIS A 407 -4.33 -10.29 0.58
N PRO A 408 -3.29 -11.12 0.38
CA PRO A 408 -2.52 -11.87 1.37
C PRO A 408 -1.21 -11.21 1.84
N VAL A 409 -0.90 -9.96 1.46
CA VAL A 409 0.29 -9.26 1.99
C VAL A 409 0.15 -9.09 3.49
N ASN A 410 -1.00 -8.62 3.94
CA ASN A 410 -1.40 -8.55 5.34
C ASN A 410 -2.28 -9.75 5.73
N SER A 411 -2.29 -10.04 7.02
CA SER A 411 -3.00 -11.14 7.67
C SER A 411 -3.67 -10.64 8.95
N SER A 412 -4.28 -11.53 9.74
CA SER A 412 -4.73 -11.19 11.09
C SER A 412 -3.58 -11.09 12.12
N ARG A 413 -2.31 -10.98 11.73
CA ARG A 413 -1.17 -10.98 12.67
C ARG A 413 -0.34 -9.71 12.47
N ASP A 414 0.89 -9.69 12.97
CA ASP A 414 1.82 -8.61 12.67
C ASP A 414 2.49 -8.89 11.32
N ASP A 415 2.47 -7.91 10.42
CA ASP A 415 3.05 -7.96 9.07
C ASP A 415 3.88 -6.68 8.84
N PHE A 416 5.19 -6.82 8.59
CA PHE A 416 6.11 -5.68 8.62
C PHE A 416 7.46 -5.92 7.92
N GLY A 417 8.22 -4.84 7.68
CA GLY A 417 9.59 -4.94 7.15
C GLY A 417 9.66 -5.49 5.73
N LEU A 418 8.78 -5.00 4.86
CA LEU A 418 8.78 -5.32 3.43
C LEU A 418 9.98 -4.70 2.72
N VAL A 419 10.64 -5.49 1.87
CA VAL A 419 11.57 -5.03 0.84
C VAL A 419 11.18 -5.65 -0.51
N LEU A 420 11.32 -4.89 -1.59
CA LEU A 420 11.12 -5.34 -2.97
C LEU A 420 12.45 -5.32 -3.73
N ASP A 421 12.53 -6.08 -4.81
CA ASP A 421 13.60 -5.92 -5.81
C ASP A 421 13.33 -4.71 -6.71
N MET A 422 14.30 -4.36 -7.58
CA MET A 422 14.22 -3.20 -8.49
C MET A 422 13.10 -3.30 -9.54
N SER A 423 12.42 -4.46 -9.67
CA SER A 423 11.26 -4.60 -10.55
C SER A 423 9.95 -4.30 -9.83
N GLY A 424 9.94 -4.33 -8.49
CA GLY A 424 8.73 -4.27 -7.68
C GLY A 424 7.90 -5.56 -7.69
N VAL A 425 8.34 -6.62 -8.39
CA VAL A 425 7.58 -7.87 -8.58
C VAL A 425 7.89 -8.90 -7.49
N HIS A 426 9.16 -9.05 -7.11
CA HIS A 426 9.59 -9.99 -6.07
C HIS A 426 10.08 -9.25 -4.82
N GLY A 427 9.90 -9.87 -3.66
CA GLY A 427 10.31 -9.26 -2.39
C GLY A 427 10.22 -10.20 -1.21
N TYR A 428 10.49 -9.64 -0.03
CA TYR A 428 10.48 -10.35 1.24
C TYR A 428 9.95 -9.46 2.35
N PHE A 429 9.25 -10.04 3.32
CA PHE A 429 8.76 -9.33 4.50
C PHE A 429 8.72 -10.26 5.72
N SER A 430 8.41 -9.71 6.89
CA SER A 430 8.29 -10.42 8.16
C SER A 430 6.82 -10.55 8.53
N SER A 431 6.42 -11.71 9.07
CA SER A 431 5.05 -11.94 9.52
C SER A 431 4.96 -12.90 10.69
N ALA A 432 4.03 -12.64 11.60
CA ALA A 432 3.64 -13.56 12.68
C ALA A 432 2.43 -14.45 12.30
N ARG A 433 2.13 -14.62 11.00
CA ARG A 433 1.03 -15.46 10.49
C ARG A 433 1.19 -16.95 10.81
N GLU A 434 0.07 -17.63 10.98
CA GLU A 434 0.05 -19.06 11.28
C GLU A 434 0.55 -19.87 10.07
N GLY A 435 1.48 -20.80 10.30
CA GLY A 435 2.21 -21.53 9.26
C GLY A 435 3.72 -21.24 9.22
N GLY A 436 4.20 -20.24 9.97
CA GLY A 436 5.61 -20.02 10.25
C GLY A 436 6.26 -21.10 11.15
N LEU A 437 7.57 -21.02 11.30
CA LEU A 437 8.40 -21.92 12.13
C LEU A 437 8.72 -21.33 13.52
N GLY A 438 8.75 -20.01 13.64
CA GLY A 438 9.13 -19.25 14.83
C GLY A 438 7.96 -18.43 15.40
N ARG A 439 8.19 -17.13 15.62
CA ARG A 439 7.18 -16.19 16.15
C ARG A 439 6.96 -14.99 15.22
N ASP A 440 8.05 -14.35 14.83
CA ASP A 440 8.16 -13.61 13.58
C ASP A 440 8.94 -14.50 12.61
N ASP A 441 8.43 -14.68 11.39
CA ASP A 441 9.02 -15.47 10.31
C ASP A 441 9.21 -14.60 9.05
N ILE A 442 10.18 -14.92 8.20
CA ILE A 442 10.33 -14.26 6.90
C ILE A 442 9.55 -15.01 5.81
N TYR A 443 8.90 -14.24 4.94
CA TYR A 443 8.08 -14.71 3.83
C TYR A 443 8.57 -14.14 2.50
N GLU A 444 8.56 -14.97 1.47
CA GLU A 444 8.68 -14.59 0.06
C GLU A 444 7.37 -13.95 -0.41
N LEU A 445 7.48 -12.82 -1.11
CA LEU A 445 6.40 -12.15 -1.82
C LEU A 445 6.65 -12.20 -3.32
N THR A 446 5.63 -12.49 -4.10
CA THR A 446 5.62 -12.33 -5.57
C THR A 446 4.30 -11.73 -6.01
N LEU A 447 4.37 -10.60 -6.71
CA LEU A 447 3.25 -9.96 -7.38
C LEU A 447 3.15 -10.47 -8.83
N ALA A 448 1.99 -10.30 -9.46
CA ALA A 448 1.80 -10.55 -10.89
C ALA A 448 2.43 -9.44 -11.75
N ASP A 449 2.44 -8.22 -11.24
CA ASP A 449 3.02 -7.03 -11.86
C ASP A 449 3.28 -5.93 -10.79
N PRO A 450 4.10 -4.89 -11.08
CA PRO A 450 4.49 -3.89 -10.08
C PRO A 450 3.35 -2.97 -9.61
N LEU A 451 2.21 -2.96 -10.29
CA LEU A 451 1.05 -2.14 -9.94
C LEU A 451 0.01 -2.92 -9.11
N ALA A 452 0.23 -4.21 -8.83
CA ALA A 452 -0.75 -5.07 -8.16
C ALA A 452 -1.24 -4.51 -6.81
N LEU A 453 -0.33 -4.01 -5.97
CA LEU A 453 -0.71 -3.34 -4.71
C LEU A 453 -1.27 -1.93 -4.95
N LYS A 454 -0.70 -1.19 -5.92
CA LYS A 454 -1.09 0.19 -6.25
C LYS A 454 -2.55 0.33 -6.71
N ARG A 455 -3.14 -0.74 -7.26
CA ARG A 455 -4.59 -0.82 -7.56
C ARG A 455 -5.48 -0.54 -6.32
N LEU A 456 -5.01 -0.84 -5.10
CA LEU A 456 -5.74 -0.54 -3.85
C LEU A 456 -5.78 0.95 -3.48
N ALA A 457 -4.98 1.80 -4.12
CA ALA A 457 -5.01 3.26 -3.91
C ALA A 457 -6.14 3.94 -4.70
N GLN A 458 -6.67 3.25 -5.71
CA GLN A 458 -7.67 3.82 -6.62
C GLN A 458 -9.02 4.00 -5.90
N PRO A 459 -9.69 5.15 -6.07
CA PRO A 459 -11.00 5.36 -5.48
C PRO A 459 -12.02 4.41 -6.12
N THR A 460 -12.60 3.51 -5.33
CA THR A 460 -13.72 2.71 -5.79
C THR A 460 -14.94 3.61 -5.98
N LYS A 461 -15.59 3.48 -7.14
CA LYS A 461 -16.84 4.17 -7.45
C LYS A 461 -17.96 3.16 -7.63
N LYS A 462 -19.12 3.49 -7.07
CA LYS A 462 -20.30 2.66 -7.10
C LYS A 462 -21.19 3.03 -8.29
N ILE A 463 -21.40 2.05 -9.16
CA ILE A 463 -22.29 2.10 -10.31
C ILE A 463 -23.57 1.35 -9.95
N THR A 464 -24.72 1.81 -10.45
CA THR A 464 -26.00 1.10 -10.33
C THR A 464 -26.56 0.81 -11.72
N VAL A 465 -26.77 -0.45 -12.05
CA VAL A 465 -27.42 -0.90 -13.29
C VAL A 465 -28.91 -1.06 -13.03
N LEU A 466 -29.74 -0.44 -13.87
CA LEU A 466 -31.19 -0.34 -13.70
C LEU A 466 -31.93 -0.69 -15.01
N ASP A 467 -33.14 -1.22 -14.89
CA ASP A 467 -34.12 -1.23 -15.98
C ASP A 467 -34.62 0.20 -16.23
N ALA A 468 -34.44 0.70 -17.45
CA ALA A 468 -34.82 2.06 -17.86
C ALA A 468 -36.34 2.32 -17.85
N ILE A 469 -37.17 1.27 -17.83
CA ILE A 469 -38.63 1.34 -17.82
C ILE A 469 -39.18 1.18 -16.39
N SER A 470 -38.78 0.13 -15.66
CA SER A 470 -39.31 -0.14 -14.31
C SER A 470 -38.53 0.54 -13.16
N GLY A 471 -37.32 1.04 -13.45
CA GLY A 471 -36.41 1.60 -12.45
C GLY A 471 -35.89 0.57 -11.43
N GLN A 472 -36.14 -0.73 -11.64
CA GLN A 472 -35.65 -1.78 -10.76
C GLN A 472 -34.17 -2.10 -11.05
N PRO A 473 -33.38 -2.52 -10.06
CA PRO A 473 -31.99 -2.88 -10.29
C PRO A 473 -31.82 -4.19 -11.06
N LEU A 474 -30.82 -4.22 -11.93
CA LEU A 474 -30.51 -5.36 -12.81
C LEU A 474 -29.38 -6.20 -12.24
N SER A 475 -29.75 -7.31 -11.59
CA SER A 475 -28.78 -8.29 -11.09
C SER A 475 -28.24 -9.16 -12.22
N GLY A 476 -26.94 -9.45 -12.18
CA GLY A 476 -26.25 -10.28 -13.18
C GLY A 476 -25.79 -9.54 -14.44
N ALA A 477 -26.14 -8.26 -14.60
CA ALA A 477 -25.63 -7.42 -15.68
C ALA A 477 -24.09 -7.43 -15.70
N GLN A 478 -23.49 -7.57 -16.88
CA GLN A 478 -22.05 -7.38 -17.04
C GLN A 478 -21.78 -5.90 -17.27
N VAL A 479 -20.78 -5.34 -16.59
CA VAL A 479 -20.32 -3.97 -16.79
C VAL A 479 -18.84 -3.98 -17.14
N VAL A 480 -18.48 -3.59 -18.35
CA VAL A 480 -17.09 -3.42 -18.79
C VAL A 480 -16.73 -1.94 -18.76
N VAL A 481 -15.53 -1.63 -18.26
CA VAL A 481 -15.05 -0.25 -18.08
C VAL A 481 -13.85 0.00 -18.97
N LEU A 482 -13.96 0.96 -19.88
CA LEU A 482 -12.87 1.40 -20.75
C LEU A 482 -12.31 2.73 -20.24
N SER A 483 -11.00 2.82 -20.05
CA SER A 483 -10.30 4.06 -19.67
C SER A 483 -9.70 4.73 -20.90
N GLN A 484 -9.67 6.07 -20.95
CA GLN A 484 -9.02 6.78 -22.05
C GLN A 484 -7.48 6.69 -21.94
N THR A 485 -6.82 6.42 -23.07
CA THR A 485 -5.35 6.39 -23.21
C THR A 485 -4.79 7.77 -23.59
N ALA A 486 -3.45 7.90 -23.57
CA ALA A 486 -2.77 9.13 -23.97
C ALA A 486 -3.01 9.52 -25.45
N GLU A 487 -3.26 8.54 -26.31
CA GLU A 487 -3.59 8.71 -27.73
C GLU A 487 -5.10 8.99 -27.96
N GLY A 488 -5.87 9.16 -26.89
CA GLY A 488 -7.26 9.64 -26.92
C GLY A 488 -8.33 8.59 -27.24
N PHE A 489 -7.97 7.33 -27.48
CA PHE A 489 -8.92 6.22 -27.58
C PHE A 489 -9.19 5.58 -26.21
N PHE A 490 -10.22 4.75 -26.09
CA PHE A 490 -10.56 4.05 -24.84
C PHE A 490 -10.18 2.58 -24.94
N THR A 491 -9.76 1.97 -23.83
CA THR A 491 -9.38 0.55 -23.76
C THR A 491 -9.76 -0.10 -22.42
N GLY A 492 -10.10 -1.38 -22.45
CA GLY A 492 -10.44 -2.22 -21.30
C GLY A 492 -10.46 -3.71 -21.69
N ALA A 493 -10.73 -4.61 -20.77
CA ALA A 493 -10.71 -6.05 -21.05
C ALA A 493 -11.76 -6.86 -20.25
N THR A 494 -12.03 -8.05 -20.76
CA THR A 494 -12.78 -9.15 -20.12
C THR A 494 -11.82 -10.32 -19.90
N ASP A 495 -12.29 -11.45 -19.34
CA ASP A 495 -11.49 -12.70 -19.25
C ASP A 495 -11.10 -13.32 -20.61
N LYS A 496 -11.55 -12.76 -21.76
CA LYS A 496 -11.40 -13.37 -23.10
C LYS A 496 -10.97 -12.41 -24.19
N LEU A 497 -11.35 -11.14 -24.07
CA LEU A 497 -11.25 -10.12 -25.12
C LEU A 497 -10.78 -8.79 -24.53
N THR A 498 -9.86 -8.12 -25.22
CA THR A 498 -9.60 -6.69 -25.06
C THR A 498 -10.62 -5.92 -25.92
N ILE A 499 -11.24 -4.89 -25.36
CA ILE A 499 -12.19 -4.02 -26.05
C ILE A 499 -11.55 -2.64 -26.18
N THR A 500 -11.53 -2.08 -27.40
CA THR A 500 -11.11 -0.68 -27.63
C THR A 500 -12.20 0.10 -28.33
N ALA A 501 -12.35 1.38 -27.97
CA ALA A 501 -13.33 2.29 -28.56
C ALA A 501 -12.67 3.57 -29.06
N ARG A 502 -13.02 4.01 -30.27
CA ARG A 502 -12.54 5.25 -30.90
C ARG A 502 -13.72 6.15 -31.24
N LYS A 503 -13.60 7.44 -30.95
CA LYS A 503 -14.65 8.40 -31.26
C LYS A 503 -14.59 8.79 -32.74
N ASN A 504 -15.70 8.65 -33.46
CA ASN A 504 -15.82 9.06 -34.85
C ASN A 504 -15.68 10.59 -34.95
N PRO A 505 -14.71 11.15 -35.71
CA PRO A 505 -14.52 12.59 -35.83
C PRO A 505 -15.70 13.35 -36.43
N GLU A 506 -16.53 12.69 -37.25
CA GLU A 506 -17.65 13.33 -37.97
C GLU A 506 -18.98 13.25 -37.21
N THR A 507 -19.31 12.08 -36.64
CA THR A 507 -20.59 11.87 -35.94
C THR A 507 -20.48 12.01 -34.41
N GLY A 508 -19.27 11.91 -33.85
CA GLY A 508 -19.05 11.88 -32.40
C GLY A 508 -19.41 10.55 -31.72
N GLU A 509 -19.83 9.53 -32.47
CA GLU A 509 -20.19 8.21 -31.94
C GLU A 509 -18.95 7.40 -31.51
N LEU A 510 -19.12 6.45 -30.59
CA LEU A 510 -18.06 5.52 -30.20
C LEU A 510 -18.09 4.27 -31.10
N LEU A 511 -17.00 4.05 -31.83
CA LEU A 511 -16.77 2.87 -32.66
C LEU A 511 -15.98 1.85 -31.84
N PHE A 512 -16.64 0.75 -31.46
CA PHE A 512 -16.06 -0.33 -30.66
C PHE A 512 -15.38 -1.39 -31.54
N SER A 513 -14.38 -2.05 -30.97
CA SER A 513 -13.66 -3.16 -31.61
C SER A 513 -13.15 -4.14 -30.56
N GLU A 514 -13.32 -5.43 -30.81
CA GLU A 514 -12.89 -6.51 -29.92
C GLU A 514 -11.70 -7.26 -30.49
N HIS A 515 -10.74 -7.60 -29.63
CA HIS A 515 -9.53 -8.31 -29.99
C HIS A 515 -9.29 -9.47 -29.01
N PRO A 516 -8.89 -10.67 -29.48
CA PRO A 516 -8.40 -11.73 -28.60
C PRO A 516 -7.19 -11.23 -27.79
N ILE A 517 -7.13 -11.60 -26.50
CA ILE A 517 -6.01 -11.25 -25.63
C ILE A 517 -4.72 -11.90 -26.17
N ASP A 518 -3.72 -11.08 -26.53
CA ASP A 518 -2.38 -11.56 -26.95
C ASP A 518 -1.60 -12.04 -25.70
N PRO A 519 -1.25 -13.34 -25.60
CA PRO A 519 -0.54 -13.86 -24.43
C PRO A 519 0.95 -13.45 -24.36
N PHE A 520 1.50 -12.78 -25.38
CA PHE A 520 2.95 -12.59 -25.54
C PHE A 520 3.42 -11.13 -25.67
N ASN A 521 2.54 -10.13 -25.81
CA ASN A 521 2.94 -8.72 -25.96
C ASN A 521 2.48 -7.80 -24.81
N GLY A 522 3.33 -7.72 -23.77
CA GLY A 522 3.80 -6.44 -23.20
C GLY A 522 2.84 -5.55 -22.39
N ALA A 523 1.52 -5.64 -22.54
CA ALA A 523 0.56 -4.82 -21.81
C ALA A 523 -0.71 -5.62 -21.53
N LEU A 524 -0.74 -6.30 -20.38
CA LEU A 524 -1.98 -6.85 -19.82
C LEU A 524 -2.91 -5.68 -19.48
N THR A 525 -3.89 -5.43 -20.35
CA THR A 525 -5.06 -4.63 -19.96
C THR A 525 -5.75 -5.39 -18.83
N PRO A 526 -5.87 -4.83 -17.61
CA PRO A 526 -6.50 -5.54 -16.51
C PRO A 526 -7.94 -5.88 -16.88
N ASN A 527 -8.43 -7.05 -16.44
CA ASN A 527 -9.86 -7.36 -16.58
C ASN A 527 -10.66 -6.25 -15.87
N SER A 528 -11.42 -5.50 -16.66
CA SER A 528 -12.28 -4.38 -16.24
C SER A 528 -13.76 -4.71 -16.47
N SER A 529 -14.08 -6.00 -16.57
CA SER A 529 -15.43 -6.56 -16.57
C SER A 529 -15.85 -6.95 -15.16
N TYR A 530 -17.04 -6.50 -14.77
CA TYR A 530 -17.64 -6.73 -13.46
C TYR A 530 -19.06 -7.28 -13.62
N THR A 531 -19.61 -7.92 -12.58
CA THR A 531 -21.00 -8.40 -12.57
C THR A 531 -21.81 -7.68 -11.48
N ALA A 532 -23.00 -7.20 -11.81
CA ALA A 532 -23.89 -6.50 -10.89
C ALA A 532 -24.51 -7.43 -9.84
N ASP A 533 -24.52 -6.98 -8.57
CA ASP A 533 -24.98 -7.74 -7.41
C ASP A 533 -26.52 -7.93 -7.36
N ALA A 534 -27.04 -8.49 -6.26
CA ALA A 534 -28.49 -8.68 -6.05
C ALA A 534 -29.31 -7.36 -6.03
N ASN A 535 -28.64 -6.21 -5.91
CA ASN A 535 -29.19 -4.86 -5.86
C ASN A 535 -28.78 -4.04 -7.10
N GLY A 536 -28.28 -4.68 -8.17
CA GLY A 536 -27.80 -4.03 -9.39
C GLY A 536 -26.53 -3.19 -9.22
N PHE A 537 -25.80 -3.34 -8.11
CA PHE A 537 -24.60 -2.57 -7.81
C PHE A 537 -23.34 -3.21 -8.37
N VAL A 538 -22.42 -2.36 -8.83
CA VAL A 538 -21.03 -2.71 -9.15
C VAL A 538 -20.12 -1.71 -8.44
N GLU A 539 -19.03 -2.17 -7.82
CA GLU A 539 -17.96 -1.30 -7.33
C GLU A 539 -16.73 -1.46 -8.23
N VAL A 540 -16.28 -0.34 -8.81
CA VAL A 540 -15.20 -0.28 -9.80
C VAL A 540 -14.05 0.56 -9.26
N ALA A 541 -12.84 0.01 -9.25
CA ALA A 541 -11.62 0.79 -9.05
C ALA A 541 -11.30 1.58 -10.34
N LEU A 542 -11.21 2.91 -10.25
CA LEU A 542 -10.95 3.77 -11.40
C LEU A 542 -9.53 4.34 -11.38
N HIS A 543 -8.79 4.08 -12.46
CA HIS A 543 -7.44 4.59 -12.73
C HIS A 543 -7.42 6.12 -12.90
N GLU A 544 -6.23 6.73 -12.98
CA GLU A 544 -6.03 8.19 -13.15
C GLU A 544 -6.52 8.79 -14.50
N SER A 545 -7.34 8.09 -15.29
CA SER A 545 -7.84 8.63 -16.56
C SER A 545 -8.86 9.74 -16.34
N GLU A 546 -8.85 10.77 -17.19
CA GLU A 546 -9.81 11.87 -17.12
C GLU A 546 -11.18 11.53 -17.72
N ARG A 547 -11.28 10.44 -18.50
CA ARG A 547 -12.54 9.97 -19.12
C ARG A 547 -12.65 8.45 -19.11
N PHE A 548 -13.87 7.98 -18.90
CA PHE A 548 -14.24 6.57 -18.90
C PHE A 548 -15.44 6.34 -19.82
N VAL A 549 -15.52 5.13 -20.38
CA VAL A 549 -16.73 4.61 -21.03
C VAL A 549 -17.14 3.35 -20.28
N PHE A 550 -18.36 3.36 -19.76
CA PHE A 550 -19.00 2.21 -19.13
C PHE A 550 -19.93 1.54 -20.12
N LEU A 551 -19.84 0.22 -20.24
CA LEU A 551 -20.67 -0.63 -21.11
C LEU A 551 -21.40 -1.64 -20.24
N ALA A 552 -22.73 -1.54 -20.13
CA ALA A 552 -23.54 -2.58 -19.50
C ALA A 552 -24.21 -3.47 -20.54
N SER A 553 -24.14 -4.79 -20.36
CA SER A 553 -24.79 -5.80 -21.21
C SER A 553 -25.50 -6.87 -20.39
N GLN A 554 -26.71 -7.26 -20.84
CA GLN A 554 -27.55 -8.29 -20.21
C GLN A 554 -28.56 -8.85 -21.19
N GLN A 555 -28.74 -10.18 -21.19
CA GLN A 555 -29.71 -10.85 -22.06
C GLN A 555 -31.14 -10.30 -21.85
N GLY A 556 -31.79 -9.87 -22.94
CA GLY A 556 -33.13 -9.27 -22.93
C GLY A 556 -33.14 -7.74 -22.83
N PHE A 557 -31.97 -7.10 -22.80
CA PHE A 557 -31.82 -5.64 -22.73
C PHE A 557 -30.89 -5.13 -23.84
N GLU A 558 -31.12 -3.89 -24.26
CA GLU A 558 -30.22 -3.12 -25.12
C GLU A 558 -28.99 -2.70 -24.32
N ASP A 559 -27.79 -2.89 -24.89
CA ASP A 559 -26.54 -2.54 -24.24
C ASP A 559 -26.47 -1.03 -23.96
N ALA A 560 -26.19 -0.67 -22.70
CA ALA A 560 -26.15 0.73 -22.26
C ALA A 560 -24.70 1.22 -22.22
N THR A 561 -24.42 2.28 -23.01
CA THR A 561 -23.12 2.97 -23.03
C THR A 561 -23.23 4.32 -22.31
N LEU A 562 -22.28 4.61 -21.41
CA LEU A 562 -22.18 5.91 -20.74
C LEU A 562 -20.74 6.41 -20.70
N GLU A 563 -20.48 7.57 -21.29
CA GLU A 563 -19.18 8.26 -21.22
C GLU A 563 -19.18 9.28 -20.08
N VAL A 564 -18.20 9.23 -19.18
CA VAL A 564 -18.15 10.01 -17.94
C VAL A 564 -16.76 10.64 -17.74
N SER A 565 -16.72 11.88 -17.22
CA SER A 565 -15.49 12.55 -16.77
C SER A 565 -15.07 12.07 -15.38
N ARG A 566 -13.76 12.10 -15.07
CA ARG A 566 -13.22 11.89 -13.70
C ARG A 566 -13.87 12.81 -12.65
N HIS A 567 -14.43 13.93 -13.07
CA HIS A 567 -15.10 14.91 -12.21
C HIS A 567 -16.58 14.58 -11.93
N ASP A 568 -17.22 13.74 -12.74
CA ASP A 568 -18.66 13.45 -12.72
C ASP A 568 -18.96 12.02 -12.22
N LEU A 569 -18.06 11.45 -11.40
CA LEU A 569 -18.07 10.04 -10.99
C LEU A 569 -19.01 9.70 -9.81
N ASP A 570 -19.85 10.63 -9.35
CA ASP A 570 -20.74 10.43 -8.20
C ASP A 570 -22.19 10.16 -8.65
N GLY A 571 -22.68 8.94 -8.38
CA GLY A 571 -24.04 8.51 -8.76
C GLY A 571 -24.12 8.07 -10.23
N ILE A 572 -23.25 7.15 -10.64
CA ILE A 572 -23.25 6.59 -12.01
C ILE A 572 -24.40 5.57 -12.13
N TYR A 573 -25.33 5.83 -13.06
CA TYR A 573 -26.46 4.95 -13.37
C TYR A 573 -26.39 4.45 -14.81
N LEU A 574 -26.42 3.12 -14.99
CA LEU A 574 -26.51 2.47 -16.30
C LEU A 574 -27.93 1.96 -16.49
N ALA A 575 -28.77 2.79 -17.11
CA ALA A 575 -30.17 2.47 -17.39
C ALA A 575 -30.25 1.68 -18.71
N MET A 576 -30.51 0.38 -18.62
CA MET A 576 -30.64 -0.53 -19.76
C MET A 576 -32.11 -0.63 -20.19
N LYS A 577 -32.38 -0.55 -21.49
CA LYS A 577 -33.75 -0.62 -22.04
C LYS A 577 -34.11 -2.08 -22.36
N PRO A 578 -35.22 -2.63 -21.84
CA PRO A 578 -35.70 -3.95 -22.25
C PRO A 578 -35.91 -4.02 -23.78
N ILE A 579 -35.49 -5.12 -24.40
CA ILE A 579 -35.80 -5.41 -25.81
C ILE A 579 -37.22 -6.01 -25.87
N ASP A 580 -38.10 -5.43 -26.69
CA ASP A 580 -39.38 -6.06 -27.03
C ASP A 580 -39.13 -7.15 -28.09
N CYS A 581 -38.99 -8.40 -27.64
CA CYS A 581 -38.60 -9.52 -28.49
C CYS A 581 -39.40 -10.79 -28.26
N VAL A 582 -39.43 -11.62 -29.30
CA VAL A 582 -40.10 -12.93 -29.32
C VAL A 582 -39.05 -14.04 -29.25
N ALA A 583 -39.21 -14.99 -28.35
CA ALA A 583 -38.45 -16.24 -28.39
C ALA A 583 -39.02 -17.13 -29.51
N TRP A 584 -38.16 -17.70 -30.35
CA TRP A 584 -38.59 -18.37 -31.59
C TRP A 584 -37.95 -19.73 -31.79
N GLU A 585 -38.79 -20.73 -32.02
CA GLU A 585 -38.38 -22.14 -32.05
C GLU A 585 -38.85 -22.85 -33.33
N GLY A 586 -38.09 -23.88 -33.72
CA GLY A 586 -38.35 -24.62 -34.94
C GLY A 586 -37.64 -25.97 -34.96
N ARG A 587 -38.06 -26.83 -35.90
CA ARG A 587 -37.42 -28.14 -36.11
C ARG A 587 -36.79 -28.27 -37.49
N VAL A 588 -35.56 -28.75 -37.52
CA VAL A 588 -34.82 -29.05 -38.75
C VAL A 588 -35.09 -30.48 -39.20
N THR A 589 -35.51 -30.66 -40.44
CA THR A 589 -35.82 -31.97 -41.03
C THR A 589 -35.16 -32.16 -42.40
N ASP A 590 -35.01 -33.41 -42.84
CA ASP A 590 -34.59 -33.75 -44.20
C ASP A 590 -35.79 -33.68 -45.16
N LYS A 591 -35.69 -32.84 -46.20
CA LYS A 591 -36.79 -32.50 -47.14
C LYS A 591 -37.34 -33.71 -47.92
N ARG A 592 -36.66 -34.86 -47.91
CA ARG A 592 -37.07 -36.09 -48.59
C ARG A 592 -37.73 -37.12 -47.67
N SER A 593 -37.33 -37.20 -46.41
CA SER A 593 -37.76 -38.24 -45.46
C SER A 593 -38.56 -37.73 -44.26
N GLY A 594 -38.62 -36.42 -44.05
CA GLY A 594 -39.33 -35.79 -42.92
C GLY A 594 -38.71 -36.09 -41.55
N LYS A 595 -37.54 -36.75 -41.51
CA LYS A 595 -36.82 -37.06 -40.27
C LYS A 595 -36.03 -35.86 -39.78
N ALA A 596 -35.91 -35.72 -38.48
CA ALA A 596 -35.07 -34.71 -37.84
C ALA A 596 -33.61 -34.77 -38.30
N VAL A 597 -32.96 -33.61 -38.41
CA VAL A 597 -31.53 -33.47 -38.70
C VAL A 597 -30.80 -33.01 -37.44
N PRO A 598 -30.19 -33.92 -36.66
CA PRO A 598 -29.53 -33.56 -35.41
C PRO A 598 -28.27 -32.72 -35.63
N TYR A 599 -28.10 -31.71 -34.78
CA TYR A 599 -26.99 -30.76 -34.81
C TYR A 599 -26.83 -30.03 -36.15
N ALA A 600 -27.95 -29.75 -36.82
CA ALA A 600 -28.02 -28.76 -37.90
C ALA A 600 -27.53 -27.39 -37.41
N SER A 601 -26.80 -26.69 -38.27
CA SER A 601 -26.36 -25.31 -38.08
C SER A 601 -27.44 -24.39 -38.64
N MET A 602 -27.92 -23.46 -37.83
CA MET A 602 -29.05 -22.58 -38.15
C MET A 602 -28.57 -21.13 -38.04
N VAL A 603 -28.35 -20.49 -39.20
CA VAL A 603 -27.84 -19.12 -39.28
C VAL A 603 -29.00 -18.18 -39.55
N MET A 604 -29.31 -17.33 -38.58
CA MET A 604 -30.22 -16.20 -38.73
C MET A 604 -29.42 -14.96 -39.17
N MET A 605 -29.96 -14.18 -40.10
CA MET A 605 -29.51 -12.82 -40.41
C MET A 605 -30.63 -11.83 -40.07
N ASN A 606 -30.33 -10.80 -39.29
CA ASN A 606 -31.21 -9.65 -39.07
C ASN A 606 -31.05 -8.67 -40.24
N LEU A 607 -32.13 -8.35 -40.96
CA LEU A 607 -32.06 -7.45 -42.12
C LEU A 607 -32.02 -5.96 -41.76
N CYS A 608 -32.35 -5.59 -40.51
CA CYS A 608 -32.22 -4.23 -40.00
C CYS A 608 -30.76 -3.89 -39.64
N SER A 609 -30.10 -4.77 -38.86
CA SER A 609 -28.73 -4.53 -38.35
C SER A 609 -27.63 -5.16 -39.19
N GLY A 610 -27.94 -6.15 -40.05
CA GLY A 610 -26.96 -6.97 -40.76
C GLY A 610 -26.27 -8.03 -39.89
N GLU A 611 -26.65 -8.13 -38.62
CA GLU A 611 -26.12 -9.12 -37.66
C GLU A 611 -26.44 -10.56 -38.08
N MET A 612 -25.53 -11.50 -37.78
CA MET A 612 -25.73 -12.93 -38.03
C MET A 612 -25.48 -13.77 -36.78
N VAL A 613 -26.44 -14.62 -36.43
CA VAL A 613 -26.40 -15.52 -35.26
C VAL A 613 -26.49 -16.98 -35.72
N GLU A 614 -25.49 -17.81 -35.40
CA GLU A 614 -25.55 -19.27 -35.58
C GLU A 614 -25.98 -19.95 -34.27
N VAL A 615 -27.11 -20.66 -34.29
CA VAL A 615 -27.45 -21.66 -33.26
C VAL A 615 -27.35 -23.07 -33.84
N ARG A 616 -27.25 -24.08 -32.95
CA ARG A 616 -27.22 -25.50 -33.36
C ARG A 616 -28.41 -26.24 -32.79
N ALA A 617 -29.05 -27.03 -33.66
CA ALA A 617 -30.15 -27.88 -33.26
C ALA A 617 -29.70 -29.01 -32.31
N ASP A 618 -30.63 -29.52 -31.50
CA ASP A 618 -30.37 -30.63 -30.57
C ASP A 618 -30.28 -32.01 -31.27
N GLU A 619 -30.30 -33.09 -30.49
CA GLU A 619 -30.34 -34.47 -30.99
C GLU A 619 -31.68 -34.87 -31.63
N ASN A 620 -32.76 -34.13 -31.35
CA ASN A 620 -34.11 -34.32 -31.91
C ASN A 620 -34.42 -33.36 -33.07
N GLY A 621 -33.47 -32.50 -33.44
CA GLY A 621 -33.55 -31.51 -34.53
C GLY A 621 -34.20 -30.18 -34.15
N TYR A 622 -34.50 -29.91 -32.88
CA TYR A 622 -35.07 -28.63 -32.42
C TYR A 622 -33.99 -27.56 -32.25
N TYR A 623 -34.29 -26.32 -32.60
CA TYR A 623 -33.49 -25.14 -32.29
C TYR A 623 -34.37 -24.02 -31.71
N SER A 624 -33.74 -23.09 -31.01
CA SER A 624 -34.38 -21.94 -30.37
C SER A 624 -33.48 -20.71 -30.50
N PHE A 625 -34.06 -19.57 -30.86
CA PHE A 625 -33.47 -18.25 -30.80
C PHE A 625 -34.19 -17.49 -29.67
N PRO A 626 -33.52 -17.16 -28.56
CA PRO A 626 -34.22 -16.80 -27.32
C PRO A 626 -34.82 -15.39 -27.29
N CYS A 627 -34.46 -14.52 -28.24
CA CYS A 627 -34.94 -13.14 -28.34
C CYS A 627 -34.69 -12.64 -29.77
N LEU A 628 -35.77 -12.40 -30.52
CA LEU A 628 -35.76 -11.70 -31.82
C LEU A 628 -36.63 -10.44 -31.70
N PRO A 629 -36.08 -9.22 -31.84
CA PRO A 629 -36.86 -7.98 -31.93
C PRO A 629 -38.05 -8.10 -32.88
N SER A 630 -39.23 -7.69 -32.41
CA SER A 630 -40.52 -7.91 -33.08
C SER A 630 -40.76 -7.05 -34.32
N ASP A 631 -39.94 -6.01 -34.53
CA ASP A 631 -40.09 -4.96 -35.54
C ASP A 631 -39.25 -5.16 -36.82
N CYS A 632 -38.42 -6.21 -36.87
CA CYS A 632 -37.48 -6.46 -37.97
C CYS A 632 -37.80 -7.69 -38.85
N ASP A 633 -37.35 -7.62 -40.11
CA ASP A 633 -37.30 -8.78 -41.01
C ASP A 633 -36.01 -9.59 -40.78
N TYR A 634 -36.11 -10.92 -40.87
CA TYR A 634 -34.99 -11.86 -40.69
C TYR A 634 -34.95 -12.90 -41.79
N VAL A 635 -33.74 -13.40 -42.09
CA VAL A 635 -33.53 -14.55 -42.99
C VAL A 635 -32.86 -15.69 -42.23
N LEU A 636 -33.56 -16.82 -42.11
CA LEU A 636 -32.98 -18.07 -41.60
C LEU A 636 -32.49 -18.95 -42.75
N GLN A 637 -31.27 -19.48 -42.63
CA GLN A 637 -30.78 -20.61 -43.43
C GLN A 637 -30.30 -21.75 -42.52
N GLY A 638 -30.83 -22.95 -42.75
CA GLY A 638 -30.33 -24.17 -42.11
C GLY A 638 -29.31 -24.90 -42.98
N SER A 639 -28.32 -25.55 -42.35
CA SER A 639 -27.32 -26.37 -43.06
C SER A 639 -26.81 -27.56 -42.25
N ARG A 640 -26.42 -28.63 -42.95
CA ARG A 640 -25.73 -29.79 -42.38
C ARG A 640 -24.92 -30.54 -43.44
N ARG A 641 -23.59 -30.47 -43.36
CA ARG A 641 -22.65 -31.08 -44.34
C ARG A 641 -22.94 -30.60 -45.77
N GLN A 642 -23.44 -31.47 -46.64
CA GLN A 642 -23.79 -31.17 -48.05
C GLN A 642 -25.26 -30.76 -48.24
N PHE A 643 -26.02 -30.59 -47.15
CA PHE A 643 -27.43 -30.20 -47.19
C PHE A 643 -27.60 -28.74 -46.71
N ARG A 644 -28.51 -28.00 -47.36
CA ARG A 644 -28.93 -26.63 -46.99
C ARG A 644 -30.44 -26.49 -47.16
N SER A 645 -31.06 -25.54 -46.46
CA SER A 645 -32.42 -25.10 -46.76
C SER A 645 -32.44 -24.08 -47.91
N GLU A 646 -33.64 -23.79 -48.43
CA GLU A 646 -33.90 -22.47 -49.00
C GLU A 646 -33.88 -21.40 -47.88
N ASN A 647 -33.69 -20.13 -48.25
CA ASN A 647 -33.76 -19.01 -47.30
C ASN A 647 -35.21 -18.82 -46.84
N VAL A 648 -35.46 -18.87 -45.53
CA VAL A 648 -36.78 -18.59 -44.95
C VAL A 648 -36.79 -17.13 -44.51
N LEU A 649 -37.58 -16.30 -45.19
CA LEU A 649 -37.88 -14.94 -44.75
C LEU A 649 -38.91 -14.98 -43.62
N ILE A 650 -38.65 -14.21 -42.58
CA ILE A 650 -39.49 -14.03 -41.40
C ILE A 650 -39.72 -12.53 -41.27
N THR A 651 -40.97 -12.14 -41.08
CA THR A 651 -41.40 -10.74 -41.01
C THR A 651 -42.03 -10.42 -39.65
N PRO A 652 -42.14 -9.14 -39.25
CA PRO A 652 -42.83 -8.74 -38.02
C PRO A 652 -44.22 -9.38 -37.85
N ALA A 653 -45.00 -9.43 -38.94
CA ALA A 653 -46.32 -10.06 -38.95
C ALA A 653 -46.27 -11.58 -38.67
N GLN A 654 -45.16 -12.27 -38.93
CA GLN A 654 -44.98 -13.67 -38.49
C GLN A 654 -44.62 -13.75 -37.01
N LEU A 655 -43.82 -12.80 -36.48
CA LEU A 655 -43.45 -12.73 -35.07
C LEU A 655 -44.66 -12.43 -34.16
N GLU A 656 -45.58 -11.56 -34.58
CA GLU A 656 -46.87 -11.34 -33.88
C GLU A 656 -47.74 -12.61 -33.84
N ASN A 657 -47.78 -13.39 -34.93
CA ASN A 657 -48.51 -14.66 -34.96
C ASN A 657 -47.84 -15.73 -34.06
N ILE A 658 -46.51 -15.70 -33.92
CA ILE A 658 -45.77 -16.57 -32.99
C ILE A 658 -46.18 -16.29 -31.54
N GLN A 659 -46.27 -15.02 -31.12
CA GLN A 659 -46.75 -14.65 -29.78
C GLN A 659 -48.20 -15.08 -29.48
N THR A 660 -49.07 -15.15 -30.50
CA THR A 660 -50.53 -15.27 -30.32
C THR A 660 -51.09 -16.66 -30.53
N GLU A 661 -50.53 -17.48 -31.43
CA GLU A 661 -50.97 -18.86 -31.69
C GLU A 661 -49.91 -19.93 -31.36
N ASN A 662 -48.71 -19.52 -30.94
CA ASN A 662 -47.55 -20.39 -30.65
C ASN A 662 -47.03 -21.30 -31.80
N PRO A 663 -47.08 -20.92 -33.11
CA PRO A 663 -46.53 -21.71 -34.21
C PRO A 663 -44.99 -21.80 -34.18
N THR A 664 -44.43 -23.01 -34.34
CA THR A 664 -43.02 -23.19 -34.71
C THR A 664 -42.82 -22.97 -36.21
N ILE A 665 -41.61 -22.60 -36.61
CA ILE A 665 -41.23 -22.54 -38.03
C ILE A 665 -40.20 -23.64 -38.31
N ASP A 666 -40.64 -24.71 -38.96
CA ASP A 666 -39.78 -25.86 -39.27
C ASP A 666 -39.02 -25.65 -40.60
N VAL A 667 -37.76 -26.12 -40.64
CA VAL A 667 -36.85 -25.94 -41.79
C VAL A 667 -36.48 -27.28 -42.40
N ALA A 668 -36.73 -27.42 -43.71
CA ALA A 668 -36.42 -28.64 -44.46
C ALA A 668 -35.13 -28.49 -45.29
N LEU A 669 -34.11 -29.29 -45.00
CA LEU A 669 -32.84 -29.30 -45.73
C LEU A 669 -32.89 -30.20 -46.97
N ALA A 670 -32.35 -29.73 -48.09
CA ALA A 670 -32.15 -30.49 -49.32
C ALA A 670 -30.65 -30.59 -49.67
N PRO A 671 -30.22 -31.55 -50.51
CA PRO A 671 -28.86 -31.56 -51.03
C PRO A 671 -28.55 -30.25 -51.77
N ALA A 672 -27.40 -29.64 -51.48
CA ALA A 672 -26.97 -28.42 -52.14
C ALA A 672 -26.65 -28.71 -53.61
N ASN A 673 -27.40 -28.08 -54.54
CA ASN A 673 -27.16 -28.22 -55.97
C ASN A 673 -25.80 -27.61 -56.34
N THR A 674 -24.84 -28.45 -56.75
CA THR A 674 -23.55 -28.03 -57.30
C THR A 674 -23.71 -27.56 -58.74
N GLY A 675 -24.34 -26.39 -58.93
CA GLY A 675 -24.38 -25.66 -60.19
C GLY A 675 -23.12 -24.81 -60.37
N PHE A 676 -22.56 -24.78 -61.58
CA PHE A 676 -21.25 -24.20 -61.86
C PHE A 676 -21.35 -23.12 -62.94
N GLU A 677 -21.26 -21.86 -62.54
CA GLU A 677 -20.88 -20.74 -63.43
C GLU A 677 -19.76 -19.96 -62.74
N GLY A 678 -18.72 -19.59 -63.48
CA GLY A 678 -17.48 -19.07 -62.94
C GLY A 678 -17.02 -17.77 -63.60
N SER A 679 -16.39 -16.92 -62.81
CA SER A 679 -15.68 -15.69 -63.20
C SER A 679 -14.61 -15.38 -62.15
N PRO A 680 -13.57 -14.58 -62.43
CA PRO A 680 -12.24 -15.17 -62.49
C PRO A 680 -11.18 -14.50 -61.58
N GLU A 681 -9.99 -15.11 -61.51
CA GLU A 681 -8.78 -14.44 -61.02
C GLU A 681 -8.34 -13.33 -61.98
N ALA A 682 -8.12 -12.11 -61.45
CA ALA A 682 -7.40 -11.01 -62.08
C ALA A 682 -7.09 -9.91 -61.05
N THR A 683 -6.01 -9.13 -61.10
CA THR A 683 -4.65 -9.24 -61.70
C THR A 683 -3.80 -8.09 -61.12
N GLU A 684 -2.47 -8.20 -61.09
CA GLU A 684 -1.59 -7.05 -60.80
C GLU A 684 -1.48 -6.06 -61.99
N ALA A 685 -1.67 -4.76 -61.72
CA ALA A 685 -1.06 -3.62 -62.46
C ALA A 685 -1.14 -2.37 -61.57
N LYS A 686 -0.08 -1.64 -61.21
CA LYS A 686 0.89 -0.84 -62.01
C LYS A 686 0.34 0.40 -62.72
N GLY A 687 0.46 1.55 -62.05
CA GLY A 687 1.43 2.57 -62.48
C GLY A 687 0.92 3.93 -62.99
N ALA A 688 1.80 4.93 -62.85
CA ALA A 688 1.70 6.35 -63.24
C ALA A 688 0.68 7.22 -62.45
N GLY A 689 0.94 8.50 -62.16
CA GLY A 689 2.20 9.27 -62.29
C GLY A 689 2.00 10.73 -62.74
N MET A 690 2.94 11.61 -62.36
CA MET A 690 3.07 13.03 -62.76
C MET A 690 2.00 13.98 -62.17
N GLU A 691 2.29 15.25 -61.81
CA GLU A 691 3.57 15.98 -61.74
C GLU A 691 3.50 17.14 -60.72
N GLU A 692 4.63 17.78 -60.45
CA GLU A 692 4.79 18.93 -59.53
C GLU A 692 4.51 20.27 -60.23
N GLU A 693 4.16 21.33 -59.47
CA GLU A 693 4.74 22.66 -59.75
C GLU A 693 4.81 23.53 -58.48
N GLU A 694 5.86 24.34 -58.38
CA GLU A 694 6.27 25.14 -57.21
C GLU A 694 6.20 26.64 -57.53
N MET A 695 5.76 27.48 -56.59
CA MET A 695 6.12 28.91 -56.56
C MET A 695 6.18 29.45 -55.13
N ALA A 696 7.20 30.29 -54.84
CA ALA A 696 7.56 30.67 -53.49
C ALA A 696 7.61 32.20 -53.24
N ALA A 697 7.01 32.61 -52.11
CA ALA A 697 7.45 33.70 -51.22
C ALA A 697 7.53 35.15 -51.81
N PRO A 698 7.94 36.20 -51.03
CA PRO A 698 8.11 36.28 -49.58
C PRO A 698 7.38 37.49 -48.91
N ALA A 699 7.16 37.44 -47.59
CA ALA A 699 7.15 38.62 -46.69
C ALA A 699 7.10 38.24 -45.19
N THR A 700 8.25 37.88 -44.62
CA THR A 700 8.59 37.87 -43.18
C THR A 700 7.51 38.19 -42.13
N THR A 701 7.01 37.16 -41.45
CA THR A 701 6.72 37.17 -40.01
C THR A 701 7.37 35.93 -39.41
N MET A 702 8.11 36.05 -38.31
CA MET A 702 8.70 34.88 -37.63
C MET A 702 7.60 33.97 -37.09
N SER A 703 7.82 32.66 -37.15
CA SER A 703 6.87 31.67 -36.66
C SER A 703 6.91 31.53 -35.14
N LEU A 704 5.79 31.08 -34.55
CA LEU A 704 5.68 30.86 -33.11
C LEU A 704 6.58 29.70 -32.63
N GLU A 705 6.93 28.78 -33.54
CA GLU A 705 7.78 27.62 -33.27
C GLU A 705 9.26 28.02 -33.15
N GLU A 706 9.72 28.99 -33.95
CA GLU A 706 11.06 29.59 -33.82
C GLU A 706 11.24 30.30 -32.46
N MET A 707 10.16 30.89 -31.91
CA MET A 707 10.20 31.62 -30.63
C MET A 707 10.34 30.73 -29.39
N LEU A 708 10.10 29.41 -29.50
CA LEU A 708 10.13 28.49 -28.35
C LEU A 708 11.51 27.87 -28.11
N ASN A 709 12.37 27.79 -29.14
CA ASN A 709 13.64 27.04 -29.08
C ASN A 709 14.83 27.81 -28.44
N GLU A 710 14.71 29.11 -28.15
CA GLU A 710 15.75 29.88 -27.44
C GLU A 710 15.43 30.14 -25.94
N GLY A 711 14.44 29.44 -25.39
CA GLY A 711 14.08 29.52 -23.97
C GLY A 711 13.16 30.70 -23.66
N LEU A 712 11.85 30.43 -23.63
CA LEU A 712 10.81 31.42 -23.36
C LEU A 712 10.94 32.03 -21.95
N VAL A 713 11.56 33.21 -21.85
CA VAL A 713 11.70 33.95 -20.57
C VAL A 713 10.35 34.54 -20.17
N VAL A 714 9.53 33.74 -19.51
CA VAL A 714 8.34 34.21 -18.80
C VAL A 714 8.79 34.92 -17.53
N GLU A 715 8.83 36.27 -17.56
CA GLU A 715 9.18 37.09 -16.39
C GLU A 715 8.04 37.06 -15.36
N MET A 716 7.99 35.97 -14.58
CA MET A 716 7.15 35.90 -13.39
C MET A 716 7.79 36.62 -12.21
N LYS A 717 6.95 37.17 -11.33
CA LYS A 717 7.41 37.79 -10.08
C LYS A 717 7.62 36.70 -9.03
N ASN A 718 8.65 36.86 -8.22
CA ASN A 718 8.85 36.04 -7.03
C ASN A 718 7.68 36.20 -6.05
N ILE A 719 7.29 35.11 -5.40
CA ILE A 719 6.42 35.17 -4.22
C ILE A 719 7.25 35.42 -2.96
N TYR A 720 6.61 36.00 -1.94
CA TYR A 720 7.28 36.48 -0.72
C TYR A 720 6.61 35.95 0.55
N TYR A 721 7.40 35.85 1.62
CA TYR A 721 6.96 35.32 2.90
C TYR A 721 7.21 36.30 4.04
N ASP A 722 6.37 36.22 5.07
CA ASP A 722 6.62 36.89 6.34
C ASP A 722 7.84 36.31 7.04
N LEU A 723 8.39 37.06 7.99
CA LEU A 723 9.44 36.57 8.87
C LEU A 723 8.98 35.31 9.60
N ASP A 724 9.86 34.32 9.66
CA ASP A 724 9.65 33.03 10.34
C ASP A 724 8.52 32.12 9.80
N LYS A 725 7.87 32.50 8.68
CA LYS A 725 6.73 31.75 8.11
C LYS A 725 7.03 31.07 6.78
N ALA A 726 6.39 29.93 6.55
CA ALA A 726 6.26 29.27 5.25
C ALA A 726 4.83 29.36 4.67
N GLU A 727 3.85 29.80 5.45
CA GLU A 727 2.45 29.97 5.06
C GLU A 727 2.30 31.03 3.94
N ILE A 728 1.57 30.69 2.87
CA ILE A 728 1.28 31.62 1.77
C ILE A 728 0.05 32.45 2.12
N ASN A 729 0.24 33.40 3.05
CA ASN A 729 -0.84 34.29 3.52
C ASN A 729 -1.00 35.56 2.68
N ARG A 730 0.05 35.95 1.95
CA ARG A 730 0.18 37.22 1.24
C ARG A 730 -0.69 37.27 -0.03
N PRO A 731 -1.62 38.24 -0.16
CA PRO A 731 -2.47 38.37 -1.35
C PRO A 731 -1.67 38.50 -2.65
N GLU A 732 -0.55 39.24 -2.61
CA GLU A 732 0.36 39.41 -3.74
C GLU A 732 1.07 38.10 -4.15
N SER A 733 1.24 37.18 -3.21
CA SER A 733 1.87 35.87 -3.45
C SER A 733 0.88 34.79 -3.87
N LYS A 734 -0.37 34.88 -3.40
CA LYS A 734 -1.47 34.03 -3.89
C LYS A 734 -1.78 34.33 -5.36
N LYS A 735 -1.96 35.61 -5.70
CA LYS A 735 -2.26 36.05 -7.07
C LYS A 735 -1.19 35.60 -8.08
N GLU A 736 0.08 35.69 -7.72
CA GLU A 736 1.18 35.31 -8.62
C GLU A 736 1.33 33.78 -8.76
N LEU A 737 0.88 33.00 -7.76
CA LEU A 737 0.71 31.54 -7.92
C LEU A 737 -0.54 31.16 -8.71
N ASP A 738 -1.60 31.97 -8.65
CA ASP A 738 -2.78 31.80 -9.51
C ASP A 738 -2.41 32.05 -10.98
N GLU A 739 -1.64 33.10 -11.27
CA GLU A 739 -1.08 33.37 -12.61
C GLU A 739 -0.16 32.24 -13.10
N LEU A 740 0.66 31.65 -12.23
CA LEU A 740 1.47 30.46 -12.57
C LEU A 740 0.59 29.23 -12.85
N ALA A 741 -0.44 28.98 -12.03
CA ALA A 741 -1.34 27.84 -12.24
C ALA A 741 -2.09 27.96 -13.56
N GLU A 742 -2.66 29.13 -13.87
CA GLU A 742 -3.30 29.40 -15.16
C GLU A 742 -2.33 29.25 -16.34
N PHE A 743 -1.04 29.52 -16.16
CA PHE A 743 -0.01 29.29 -17.18
C PHE A 743 0.31 27.79 -17.37
N LEU A 744 0.59 27.06 -16.29
CA LEU A 744 0.91 25.63 -16.33
C LEU A 744 -0.28 24.75 -16.75
N GLN A 745 -1.52 25.19 -16.54
CA GLN A 745 -2.72 24.55 -17.09
C GLN A 745 -2.79 24.69 -18.62
N ARG A 746 -2.42 25.84 -19.18
CA ARG A 746 -2.43 26.10 -20.63
C ARG A 746 -1.27 25.44 -21.39
N HIS A 747 -0.18 25.13 -20.69
CA HIS A 747 1.02 24.52 -21.24
C HIS A 747 1.32 23.21 -20.49
N PRO A 748 0.61 22.10 -20.81
CA PRO A 748 0.69 20.85 -20.06
C PRO A 748 2.05 20.14 -20.15
N ASP A 749 2.87 20.52 -21.14
CA ASP A 749 4.21 20.03 -21.45
C ASP A 749 5.35 20.73 -20.68
N LEU A 750 5.02 21.72 -19.82
CA LEU A 750 6.03 22.46 -19.06
C LEU A 750 6.18 21.96 -17.61
N MET A 751 7.41 21.98 -17.13
CA MET A 751 7.85 21.62 -15.77
C MET A 751 8.23 22.88 -14.98
N VAL A 752 8.17 22.86 -13.64
CA VAL A 752 8.56 24.01 -12.80
C VAL A 752 9.43 23.66 -11.57
N GLU A 753 10.54 24.37 -11.35
CA GLU A 753 11.36 24.34 -10.13
C GLU A 753 10.98 25.54 -9.25
N LEU A 754 10.50 25.26 -8.03
CA LEU A 754 10.16 26.25 -7.01
C LEU A 754 11.34 26.41 -6.04
N ARG A 755 12.17 27.43 -6.28
CA ARG A 755 13.42 27.68 -5.56
C ARG A 755 13.18 28.64 -4.40
N ALA A 756 13.08 28.13 -3.19
CA ALA A 756 12.77 28.93 -2.01
C ALA A 756 14.03 29.37 -1.24
N HIS A 757 13.96 30.55 -0.64
CA HIS A 757 15.07 31.20 0.07
C HIS A 757 14.60 31.84 1.39
N THR A 758 15.58 32.22 2.21
CA THR A 758 15.38 33.03 3.42
C THR A 758 16.28 34.25 3.44
N ASP A 759 16.04 35.12 4.42
CA ASP A 759 17.01 36.14 4.81
C ASP A 759 18.00 35.59 5.85
N LYS A 760 19.14 36.26 6.04
CA LYS A 760 20.28 35.78 6.86
C LYS A 760 20.09 35.77 8.40
N ARG A 761 18.86 35.67 8.88
CA ARG A 761 18.52 35.70 10.32
C ARG A 761 18.06 34.32 10.75
N GLY A 762 18.69 33.77 11.79
CA GLY A 762 18.59 32.36 12.17
C GLY A 762 19.96 31.69 12.09
N SER A 763 19.98 30.36 12.15
CA SER A 763 21.13 29.57 11.71
C SER A 763 20.93 29.17 10.24
N ALA A 764 22.02 28.95 9.49
CA ALA A 764 21.94 28.46 8.11
C ALA A 764 21.08 27.17 8.00
N THR A 765 21.18 26.28 8.99
CA THR A 765 20.33 25.10 9.19
C THR A 765 18.84 25.42 9.26
N TYR A 766 18.45 26.34 10.15
CA TYR A 766 17.05 26.74 10.33
C TYR A 766 16.50 27.41 9.06
N ASN A 767 17.35 28.22 8.43
CA ASN A 767 17.02 28.94 7.20
C ASN A 767 16.84 27.99 6.01
N LEU A 768 17.68 26.96 5.88
CA LEU A 768 17.49 25.88 4.92
C LEU A 768 16.13 25.18 5.13
N PHE A 769 15.84 24.70 6.34
CA PHE A 769 14.56 24.06 6.69
C PHE A 769 13.33 24.95 6.43
N LEU A 770 13.40 26.23 6.79
CA LEU A 770 12.34 27.21 6.53
C LEU A 770 12.14 27.43 5.03
N SER A 771 13.20 27.35 4.22
CA SER A 771 13.07 27.41 2.76
C SER A 771 12.51 26.13 2.14
N GLU A 772 12.89 24.94 2.61
CA GLU A 772 12.34 23.66 2.12
C GLU A 772 10.81 23.64 2.33
N LYS A 773 10.36 24.02 3.54
CA LYS A 773 8.92 24.22 3.85
C LYS A 773 8.22 25.25 2.96
N ARG A 774 8.89 26.31 2.53
CA ARG A 774 8.34 27.33 1.61
C ARG A 774 8.13 26.78 0.21
N ALA A 775 9.12 26.06 -0.33
CA ALA A 775 8.99 25.42 -1.63
C ALA A 775 7.85 24.38 -1.66
N MET A 776 7.75 23.56 -0.61
CA MET A 776 6.66 22.60 -0.42
C MET A 776 5.29 23.29 -0.33
N ALA A 777 5.18 24.38 0.44
CA ALA A 777 3.92 25.13 0.57
C ALA A 777 3.45 25.78 -0.75
N ALA A 778 4.39 26.20 -1.61
CA ALA A 778 4.08 26.75 -2.92
C ALA A 778 3.68 25.65 -3.93
N MET A 779 4.35 24.51 -3.90
CA MET A 779 3.99 23.32 -4.69
C MET A 779 2.59 22.82 -4.31
N GLU A 780 2.29 22.73 -3.00
CA GLU A 780 0.97 22.35 -2.48
C GLU A 780 -0.13 23.33 -2.90
N TYR A 781 0.17 24.64 -2.96
CA TYR A 781 -0.78 25.63 -3.47
C TYR A 781 -1.13 25.38 -4.95
N LEU A 782 -0.14 25.09 -5.80
CA LEU A 782 -0.34 24.75 -7.21
C LEU A 782 -1.04 23.40 -7.40
N ARG A 783 -0.76 22.40 -6.55
CA ARG A 783 -1.45 21.10 -6.54
C ARG A 783 -2.95 21.28 -6.31
N ASN A 784 -3.34 22.12 -5.34
CA ASN A 784 -4.74 22.48 -5.08
C ASN A 784 -5.36 23.38 -6.18
N LYS A 785 -4.59 23.80 -7.19
CA LYS A 785 -5.04 24.46 -8.42
C LYS A 785 -5.02 23.52 -9.64
N GLY A 786 -4.86 22.22 -9.43
CA GLY A 786 -4.89 21.20 -10.48
C GLY A 786 -3.57 20.99 -11.24
N ILE A 787 -2.44 21.50 -10.75
CA ILE A 787 -1.13 21.18 -11.32
C ILE A 787 -0.65 19.84 -10.77
N SER A 788 -0.32 18.90 -11.67
CA SER A 788 0.20 17.58 -11.29
C SER A 788 1.53 17.73 -10.52
N PRO A 789 1.71 17.09 -9.34
CA PRO A 789 2.97 17.11 -8.59
C PRO A 789 4.17 16.62 -9.42
N LYS A 790 3.95 15.65 -10.31
CA LYS A 790 4.96 15.10 -11.24
C LYS A 790 5.57 16.16 -12.18
N ARG A 791 4.92 17.33 -12.33
CA ARG A 791 5.41 18.49 -13.12
C ARG A 791 6.15 19.55 -12.29
N MET A 792 6.37 19.29 -10.99
CA MET A 792 6.88 20.29 -10.04
C MET A 792 8.08 19.75 -9.25
N VAL A 793 9.08 20.60 -9.03
CA VAL A 793 10.26 20.31 -8.21
C VAL A 793 10.37 21.37 -7.12
N ALA A 794 10.21 20.99 -5.85
CA ALA A 794 10.32 21.91 -4.71
C ALA A 794 11.74 21.88 -4.14
N LYS A 795 12.37 23.05 -3.95
CA LYS A 795 13.77 23.12 -3.49
C LYS A 795 14.02 24.27 -2.52
N GLY A 796 14.50 23.95 -1.32
CA GLY A 796 15.00 24.94 -0.37
C GLY A 796 16.50 25.22 -0.54
N LEU A 797 16.85 26.50 -0.52
CA LEU A 797 18.23 27.01 -0.68
C LEU A 797 18.69 27.84 0.53
N GLY A 798 17.81 28.06 1.50
CA GLY A 798 18.06 28.85 2.71
C GLY A 798 18.61 30.23 2.42
N GLU A 799 19.67 30.59 3.14
CA GLU A 799 20.36 31.88 3.02
C GLU A 799 21.54 31.87 2.01
N THR A 800 21.72 30.79 1.23
CA THR A 800 22.92 30.61 0.38
C THR A 800 22.92 31.47 -0.89
N GLU A 801 21.73 31.80 -1.41
CA GLU A 801 21.52 32.63 -2.60
C GLU A 801 20.69 33.88 -2.28
N PRO A 802 21.25 34.89 -1.56
CA PRO A 802 20.55 36.13 -1.24
C PRO A 802 20.60 37.12 -2.42
N VAL A 803 19.47 37.79 -2.70
CA VAL A 803 19.39 38.94 -3.62
C VAL A 803 20.14 40.14 -3.03
N VAL A 804 19.93 40.41 -1.74
CA VAL A 804 20.57 41.52 -1.03
C VAL A 804 21.58 40.97 -0.03
N ASN A 805 22.87 41.23 -0.29
CA ASN A 805 23.97 40.70 0.50
C ASN A 805 24.16 41.50 1.80
N CYS A 806 23.42 41.11 2.85
CA CYS A 806 23.31 41.80 4.14
C CYS A 806 24.58 41.81 5.02
N LYS A 807 25.79 41.82 4.47
CA LYS A 807 27.05 41.80 5.24
C LYS A 807 27.19 43.00 6.17
N ASP A 808 27.03 44.21 5.64
CA ASP A 808 27.21 45.47 6.38
C ASP A 808 25.95 45.94 7.13
N GLY A 809 24.90 45.09 7.16
CA GLY A 809 23.57 45.40 7.68
C GLY A 809 22.50 45.28 6.60
N CYS A 810 21.23 45.23 7.01
CA CYS A 810 20.06 45.23 6.13
C CYS A 810 18.87 45.85 6.86
N SER A 811 17.99 46.52 6.12
CA SER A 811 16.65 46.89 6.58
C SER A 811 15.70 45.71 6.50
N GLU A 812 14.50 45.81 7.11
CA GLU A 812 13.48 44.77 6.97
C GLU A 812 13.01 44.61 5.51
N ALA A 813 13.10 45.66 4.68
CA ALA A 813 12.79 45.56 3.25
C ALA A 813 13.84 44.70 2.50
N ASP A 814 15.13 44.86 2.82
CA ASP A 814 16.20 44.04 2.24
C ASP A 814 16.11 42.58 2.68
N HIS A 815 15.76 42.35 3.95
CA HIS A 815 15.42 41.02 4.45
C HIS A 815 14.17 40.46 3.75
N GLN A 816 13.13 41.28 3.49
CA GLN A 816 11.93 40.84 2.78
C GLN A 816 12.22 40.38 1.33
N LEU A 817 13.12 41.06 0.61
CA LEU A 817 13.55 40.65 -0.73
C LEU A 817 14.24 39.29 -0.76
N ASN A 818 14.96 38.93 0.31
CA ASN A 818 15.60 37.63 0.44
C ASN A 818 14.61 36.49 0.79
N ARG A 819 13.53 36.77 1.54
CA ARG A 819 12.46 35.82 1.85
C ARG A 819 11.51 35.58 0.67
N ARG A 820 12.03 34.92 -0.37
CA ARG A 820 11.36 34.72 -1.66
C ARG A 820 11.24 33.24 -2.05
N THR A 821 10.36 32.93 -3.00
CA THR A 821 10.51 31.78 -3.90
C THR A 821 10.61 32.29 -5.33
N GLU A 822 11.64 31.84 -6.04
CA GLU A 822 11.82 32.01 -7.49
C GLU A 822 11.22 30.80 -8.22
N PHE A 823 10.90 30.98 -9.49
CA PHE A 823 10.38 29.93 -10.36
C PHE A 823 11.30 29.78 -11.57
N ARG A 824 11.60 28.54 -11.96
CA ARG A 824 12.16 28.23 -13.28
C ARG A 824 11.24 27.28 -14.01
N ILE A 825 10.99 27.54 -15.28
CA ILE A 825 10.11 26.74 -16.12
C ILE A 825 10.93 26.22 -17.31
N TRP A 826 10.79 24.93 -17.61
CA TRP A 826 11.37 24.30 -18.80
C TRP A 826 10.35 23.38 -19.47
N LYS A 827 10.69 22.90 -20.67
CA LYS A 827 10.02 21.78 -21.33
C LYS A 827 10.91 20.56 -21.20
N ASP A 828 10.31 19.42 -20.83
CA ASP A 828 10.99 18.12 -20.72
C ASP A 828 11.29 17.50 -22.10
#